data_AF-A0A8C0X4N0-F1
#
_entry.id   AF-A0A8C0X4N0-F1
#
_cell.length_a   1.000
_cell.length_b   1.000
_cell.length_c   1.000
_cell.angle_alpha   90.00
_cell.angle_beta   90.00
_cell.angle_gamma   90.00
#
_symmetry.space_group_name_H-M   'P 1'
#
loop_
_entity.id
_entity.type
_entity.pdbx_description
1 polymer ?
#
loop_
_entity_poly.entity_id
_entity_poly.type
_entity_poly.pdbx_seq_one_letter_code
_entity_poly.pdbx_strand_id
1 'polypeptide(L)'
;QNKTPKFLSWQCMPIIQLLGLEVGGWQVVSIIFTKFSVVVGTHVMEGSGRMVVTAVGVNSQTGIIFTLLGAGSEEEEKKDEKKKEKKTKAQDGAAMEMQPLKSEEGGDGDEKDKKKANLPKKEKSVLQGKLTKLAVQIGKAGLLMSAITVIILVLYFVIDTFWVQKRPWLAECTPIYIQYFVKFFIIGVTVLVVAVPEGLPLAVTISLAYSVKKMMKDNNLVRHLDACETMGNATAICSDKTGTLTMNRMTVVQAYINEKHYKKVPEPEAIPPNILSYLVTGISVNCAYTSKILPPEKEGGLPRHVGNKTECALLGFLLDLKRDYQDVRNEIPEEALYKVYTFNSVRKSMSTVLKNSDGSYRIFSKGASEIILKKCFKILSANGEAKVFRPRDRDDIVKTVIEPMASEGLRTICLAFRDFPAGEPEPEWDNENDIVTGLTCIAVVGIEDPVRPEVPDAIKKCQRAGITVRMVTGDNINTARAIATKCGILHPGEDFLCLEGKDFNRRIRNEKGEIEQERIDKIWPKLRVLARSSPTDKHTLVKGIIDSTVSEQRQVVAVTGDGTNDGPALKKADVGFAMGIAGTDVAKEASDIILTDDNFTSIVKAVMWGRNVYDSISKFLQFQLTVNVVAVIVAFTGACITQDSPLKAVQMLWVNLIMDTLASLALATEPPTESLLLRKPYGRNKPLISRTMMKNILGHAFYQLVVVFTLLFAGEKFFDIDSGRNAPLHAPPSEHYTIVFNTFVLMQLFNEINARKIHGERNVFEGIFNNAIFCTIVLGTFVVQILIVQFGGKPFSCSELSVEQWLWSIFLGMGTLLWGQLISTIPTSRLKFLKEAGHGTQKEEIPEEELAEDVEEIDHAERELRRGQILWFRGLNRIQTQMDVVNAFQSGSSIQGALRRQPSIASQHHDIRVVNAFRSSLYEGLEKPESRSSIHNFMTHPEFRIEDSEPHIPLIDDTDAEDDADIKFTRTTTSKSADPAKKHLVDGA
;
A
#
# COMPACT_ATOMS: atom_id res chain seq x y z
N GLN A 1 -58.67 -19.49 36.39
CA GLN A 1 -59.91 -18.99 35.76
C GLN A 1 -59.76 -17.50 35.49
N ASN A 2 -59.91 -17.10 34.22
CA ASN A 2 -60.37 -15.79 33.73
C ASN A 2 -59.82 -14.48 34.34
N LYS A 3 -58.98 -13.79 33.53
CA LYS A 3 -59.05 -12.38 33.10
C LYS A 3 -57.70 -11.66 33.17
N THR A 4 -57.08 -11.48 32.01
CA THR A 4 -56.18 -10.34 31.71
C THR A 4 -56.81 -9.54 30.57
N PRO A 5 -56.99 -8.22 30.72
CA PRO A 5 -57.53 -7.36 29.68
C PRO A 5 -56.43 -6.78 28.76
N LYS A 6 -56.89 -6.47 27.56
CA LYS A 6 -56.23 -5.79 26.43
C LYS A 6 -55.60 -4.45 26.83
N PHE A 7 -54.42 -4.15 26.27
CA PHE A 7 -54.00 -2.77 26.01
C PHE A 7 -53.90 -2.53 24.51
N LEU A 8 -54.55 -1.45 24.08
CA LEU A 8 -54.78 -1.04 22.70
C LEU A 8 -53.48 -0.65 21.98
N SER A 9 -53.42 -1.07 20.71
CA SER A 9 -52.54 -0.54 19.68
C SER A 9 -52.93 0.89 19.30
N TRP A 10 -52.00 1.83 19.41
CA TRP A 10 -52.00 3.05 18.60
C TRP A 10 -50.70 3.06 17.79
N GLN A 11 -50.83 2.77 16.49
CA GLN A 11 -49.80 2.97 15.49
C GLN A 11 -49.50 4.47 15.39
N CYS A 12 -48.28 4.89 15.74
CA CYS A 12 -47.70 6.13 15.25
C CYS A 12 -46.62 5.77 14.23
N MET A 13 -46.95 5.94 12.94
CA MET A 13 -45.98 6.12 11.87
C MET A 13 -45.07 7.31 12.20
N PRO A 14 -43.74 7.23 11.98
CA PRO A 14 -42.95 8.43 11.79
C PRO A 14 -42.99 8.81 10.31
N ILE A 15 -43.59 9.95 10.02
CA ILE A 15 -43.42 10.72 8.79
C ILE A 15 -41.92 11.03 8.66
N ILE A 16 -41.20 10.28 7.83
CA ILE A 16 -39.83 10.57 7.42
C ILE A 16 -39.91 11.27 6.06
N GLN A 17 -39.94 12.60 6.08
CA GLN A 17 -39.66 13.38 4.87
C GLN A 17 -39.07 14.74 5.22
N LEU A 18 -38.06 15.10 4.42
CA LEU A 18 -37.47 16.43 4.24
C LEU A 18 -36.58 16.96 5.37
N LEU A 19 -35.28 16.67 5.28
CA LEU A 19 -34.20 17.68 5.18
C LEU A 19 -32.85 16.94 5.03
N GLY A 20 -32.44 16.74 3.77
CA GLY A 20 -31.16 16.11 3.43
C GLY A 20 -30.02 17.12 3.47
N LEU A 21 -29.19 17.04 4.52
CA LEU A 21 -27.84 17.61 4.57
C LEU A 21 -26.94 16.64 5.37
N GLU A 22 -26.23 15.77 4.66
CA GLU A 22 -25.19 14.90 5.23
C GLU A 22 -23.80 15.34 4.82
N VAL A 23 -22.91 15.21 5.80
CA VAL A 23 -21.63 15.87 5.95
C VAL A 23 -20.58 15.05 5.18
N GLY A 24 -20.36 15.42 3.92
CA GLY A 24 -19.25 14.95 3.09
C GLY A 24 -18.28 16.08 2.72
N GLY A 25 -18.39 17.23 3.38
CA GLY A 25 -17.51 18.37 3.18
C GLY A 25 -16.98 18.88 4.50
N TRP A 26 -15.79 19.46 4.48
CA TRP A 26 -15.28 20.37 5.51
C TRP A 26 -16.17 21.64 5.56
N GLN A 27 -17.45 21.46 5.91
CA GLN A 27 -18.40 22.52 6.18
C GLN A 27 -18.57 22.62 7.68
N VAL A 28 -18.49 23.84 8.21
CA VAL A 28 -18.94 24.11 9.57
C VAL A 28 -20.46 23.92 9.60
N VAL A 29 -20.95 23.02 10.45
CA VAL A 29 -22.38 22.74 10.63
C VAL A 29 -22.83 23.31 11.96
N SER A 30 -23.77 24.27 11.95
CA SER A 30 -24.38 24.77 13.19
C SER A 30 -25.23 23.68 13.85
N ILE A 31 -24.89 23.33 15.09
CA ILE A 31 -25.57 22.30 15.90
C ILE A 31 -26.91 22.82 16.48
N ILE A 32 -27.16 24.13 16.47
CA ILE A 32 -28.24 24.74 17.25
C ILE A 32 -29.65 24.53 16.65
N PHE A 33 -29.80 24.24 15.35
CA PHE A 33 -31.14 24.15 14.73
C PHE A 33 -31.41 22.95 13.81
N THR A 34 -30.42 22.10 13.48
CA THR A 34 -30.64 21.02 12.48
C THR A 34 -30.02 19.65 12.82
N LYS A 35 -29.07 19.53 13.76
CA LYS A 35 -28.49 18.23 14.18
C LYS A 35 -28.07 18.25 15.65
N PHE A 36 -28.56 17.29 16.44
CA PHE A 36 -28.35 17.19 17.90
C PHE A 36 -27.15 16.33 18.34
N SER A 37 -26.34 15.79 17.41
CA SER A 37 -25.30 14.80 17.73
C SER A 37 -23.89 15.27 17.37
N VAL A 38 -22.93 15.07 18.27
CA VAL A 38 -21.48 15.25 18.05
C VAL A 38 -20.85 13.86 17.91
N VAL A 39 -20.02 13.66 16.88
CA VAL A 39 -19.44 12.34 16.55
C VAL A 39 -18.00 12.26 17.03
N VAL A 40 -17.61 11.14 17.64
CA VAL A 40 -16.24 10.87 18.09
C VAL A 40 -15.26 10.97 16.92
N GLY A 41 -14.19 11.76 17.07
CA GLY A 41 -13.22 12.03 16.00
C GLY A 41 -13.51 13.27 15.15
N THR A 42 -14.57 14.02 15.46
CA THR A 42 -14.80 15.36 14.89
C THR A 42 -14.22 16.45 15.79
N HIS A 43 -13.75 17.54 15.19
CA HIS A 43 -13.23 18.70 15.91
C HIS A 43 -14.22 19.87 15.82
N VAL A 44 -14.41 20.59 16.91
CA VAL A 44 -15.21 21.83 16.93
C VAL A 44 -14.39 22.92 16.25
N MET A 45 -14.89 23.42 15.13
CA MET A 45 -14.19 24.45 14.33
C MET A 45 -14.45 25.87 14.85
N GLU A 46 -15.65 26.15 15.35
CA GLU A 46 -16.05 27.43 15.96
C GLU A 46 -17.22 27.22 16.94
N GLY A 47 -17.31 28.07 17.95
CA GLY A 47 -18.37 28.04 18.98
C GLY A 47 -18.04 27.23 20.24
N SER A 48 -18.93 27.29 21.23
CA SER A 48 -18.86 26.51 22.47
C SER A 48 -20.20 25.85 22.75
N GLY A 49 -20.20 24.63 23.29
CA GLY A 49 -21.44 23.91 23.62
C GLY A 49 -21.23 22.91 24.75
N ARG A 50 -22.35 22.47 25.35
CA ARG A 50 -22.38 21.33 26.28
C ARG A 50 -23.07 20.17 25.57
N MET A 51 -22.55 18.96 25.77
CA MET A 51 -23.08 17.75 25.16
C MET A 51 -23.23 16.65 26.22
N VAL A 52 -24.14 15.72 25.95
CA VAL A 52 -24.29 14.48 26.72
C VAL A 52 -23.74 13.35 25.87
N VAL A 53 -22.77 12.62 26.42
CA VAL A 53 -22.12 11.50 25.71
C VAL A 53 -23.13 10.38 25.52
N THR A 54 -23.42 10.03 24.26
CA THR A 54 -24.44 9.02 23.91
C THR A 54 -23.84 7.64 23.64
N ALA A 55 -22.60 7.56 23.15
CA ALA A 55 -21.89 6.33 22.87
C ALA A 55 -20.37 6.51 23.03
N VAL A 56 -19.69 5.49 23.54
CA VAL A 56 -18.22 5.46 23.76
C VAL A 56 -17.62 4.15 23.25
N GLY A 57 -16.31 4.15 22.98
CA GLY A 57 -15.57 2.97 22.53
C GLY A 57 -16.12 2.39 21.23
N VAL A 58 -16.23 1.05 21.15
CA VAL A 58 -16.70 0.29 19.99
C VAL A 58 -18.14 0.61 19.56
N ASN A 59 -18.95 1.18 20.46
CA ASN A 59 -20.34 1.57 20.16
C ASN A 59 -20.45 2.97 19.56
N SER A 60 -19.36 3.76 19.56
CA SER A 60 -19.32 5.02 18.80
C SER A 60 -19.26 4.73 17.29
N GLN A 61 -19.70 5.65 16.43
CA GLN A 61 -19.62 5.43 14.97
C GLN A 61 -18.19 5.12 14.51
N THR A 62 -17.19 5.84 15.03
CA THR A 62 -15.78 5.59 14.75
C THR A 62 -15.34 4.23 15.30
N GLY A 63 -15.83 3.83 16.47
CA GLY A 63 -15.60 2.50 17.04
C GLY A 63 -16.20 1.38 16.20
N ILE A 64 -17.42 1.53 15.68
CA ILE A 64 -18.05 0.57 14.78
C ILE A 64 -17.22 0.43 13.50
N ILE A 65 -16.75 1.55 12.93
CA ILE A 65 -15.83 1.54 11.78
C ILE A 65 -14.52 0.81 12.13
N PHE A 66 -13.98 1.03 13.32
CA PHE A 66 -12.76 0.35 13.80
C PHE A 66 -12.95 -1.16 14.02
N THR A 67 -14.13 -1.57 14.47
CA THR A 67 -14.53 -2.98 14.56
C THR A 67 -14.68 -3.61 13.18
N LEU A 68 -15.28 -2.90 12.22
CA LEU A 68 -15.36 -3.31 10.82
C LEU A 68 -13.97 -3.42 10.15
N LEU A 69 -13.00 -2.63 10.61
CA LEU A 69 -11.59 -2.71 10.22
C LEU A 69 -10.85 -3.93 10.81
N GLY A 70 -11.49 -4.72 11.68
CA GLY A 70 -10.93 -5.94 12.26
C GLY A 70 -10.04 -5.72 13.48
N ALA A 71 -10.01 -4.52 14.07
CA ALA A 71 -9.19 -4.22 15.25
C ALA A 71 -9.93 -4.47 16.59
N GLY A 72 -11.26 -4.61 16.57
CA GLY A 72 -12.05 -4.98 17.75
C GLY A 72 -11.94 -6.45 18.16
N SER A 73 -11.53 -7.33 17.24
CA SER A 73 -11.37 -8.77 17.51
C SER A 73 -10.17 -9.09 18.41
N GLU A 74 -9.09 -8.30 18.37
CA GLU A 74 -7.90 -8.57 19.21
C GLU A 74 -8.14 -8.28 20.70
N GLU A 75 -9.03 -7.35 21.06
CA GLU A 75 -9.36 -7.04 22.46
C GLU A 75 -10.39 -8.01 23.06
N GLU A 76 -11.34 -8.51 22.26
CA GLU A 76 -12.25 -9.59 22.68
C GLU A 76 -11.50 -10.93 22.79
N GLU A 77 -10.57 -11.23 21.88
CA GLU A 77 -9.73 -12.43 21.93
C GLU A 77 -8.83 -12.47 23.17
N LYS A 78 -8.23 -11.34 23.59
CA LYS A 78 -7.48 -11.26 24.85
C LYS A 78 -8.35 -11.46 26.10
N LYS A 79 -9.64 -11.10 26.04
CA LYS A 79 -10.59 -11.35 27.14
C LYS A 79 -11.03 -12.82 27.17
N ASP A 80 -11.18 -13.46 26.01
CA ASP A 80 -11.55 -14.86 25.90
C ASP A 80 -10.37 -15.82 26.17
N GLU A 81 -9.14 -15.45 25.83
CA GLU A 81 -7.93 -16.17 26.24
C GLU A 81 -7.73 -16.09 27.77
N LYS A 82 -7.92 -14.91 28.38
CA LYS A 82 -7.87 -14.78 29.86
C LYS A 82 -8.98 -15.55 30.56
N LYS A 83 -10.15 -15.73 29.94
CA LYS A 83 -11.23 -16.60 30.45
C LYS A 83 -10.90 -18.08 30.26
N LYS A 84 -10.23 -18.47 29.17
CA LYS A 84 -9.77 -19.86 28.93
C LYS A 84 -8.63 -20.25 29.87
N GLU A 85 -7.65 -19.38 30.10
CA GLU A 85 -6.55 -19.63 31.06
C GLU A 85 -7.04 -19.77 32.51
N LYS A 86 -8.08 -19.00 32.90
CA LYS A 86 -8.72 -19.16 34.23
C LYS A 86 -9.50 -20.47 34.36
N LYS A 87 -10.01 -21.03 33.25
CA LYS A 87 -10.69 -22.34 33.26
C LYS A 87 -9.72 -23.51 33.24
N THR A 88 -8.56 -23.40 32.58
CA THR A 88 -7.55 -24.48 32.54
C THR A 88 -6.79 -24.61 33.86
N LYS A 89 -6.57 -23.52 34.60
CA LYS A 89 -5.93 -23.57 35.94
C LYS A 89 -6.83 -24.12 37.06
N ALA A 90 -8.12 -24.34 36.81
CA ALA A 90 -9.06 -24.87 37.81
C ALA A 90 -9.29 -26.39 37.68
N GLN A 91 -8.65 -27.07 36.72
CA GLN A 91 -8.95 -28.48 36.41
C GLN A 91 -7.74 -29.44 36.40
N ASP A 92 -6.53 -28.98 36.71
CA ASP A 92 -5.38 -29.87 36.94
C ASP A 92 -5.10 -30.02 38.44
N GLY A 93 -5.79 -30.98 39.04
CA GLY A 93 -5.67 -31.32 40.45
C GLY A 93 -6.34 -32.64 40.81
N ALA A 94 -6.21 -33.69 40.00
CA ALA A 94 -6.48 -35.07 40.44
C ALA A 94 -5.94 -36.14 39.45
N ALA A 95 -4.92 -36.86 39.94
CA ALA A 95 -4.60 -38.28 39.76
C ALA A 95 -4.38 -38.92 38.37
N MET A 96 -3.46 -39.89 38.41
CA MET A 96 -2.67 -40.58 37.39
C MET A 96 -3.09 -42.06 37.33
N GLU A 97 -3.18 -42.69 36.13
CA GLU A 97 -2.86 -44.12 35.90
C GLU A 97 -2.90 -44.52 34.39
N MET A 98 -2.24 -45.64 34.05
CA MET A 98 -1.69 -46.02 32.74
C MET A 98 -2.44 -47.13 31.95
N GLN A 99 -2.41 -47.03 30.60
CA GLN A 99 -2.39 -48.07 29.52
C GLN A 99 -3.61 -49.03 29.28
N PRO A 100 -3.72 -49.79 28.14
CA PRO A 100 -3.62 -49.43 26.70
C PRO A 100 -4.74 -50.05 25.77
N LEU A 101 -4.89 -49.52 24.53
CA LEU A 101 -5.41 -50.10 23.24
C LEU A 101 -6.53 -51.19 23.22
N LYS A 102 -7.69 -50.93 22.56
CA LYS A 102 -8.19 -51.62 21.33
C LYS A 102 -9.68 -51.35 20.93
N SER A 103 -9.87 -51.25 19.60
CA SER A 103 -10.96 -51.72 18.70
C SER A 103 -12.45 -51.38 18.88
N GLU A 104 -12.98 -50.74 17.81
CA GLU A 104 -14.18 -51.04 17.01
C GLU A 104 -15.62 -50.70 17.45
N GLU A 105 -16.35 -50.23 16.41
CA GLU A 105 -17.79 -50.22 16.12
C GLU A 105 -18.74 -49.15 16.71
N GLY A 106 -19.16 -48.24 15.81
CA GLY A 106 -20.57 -48.08 15.46
C GLY A 106 -21.35 -46.89 16.05
N GLY A 107 -21.79 -45.96 15.19
CA GLY A 107 -22.98 -45.13 15.47
C GLY A 107 -22.94 -43.70 14.95
N ASP A 108 -23.73 -43.46 13.90
CA ASP A 108 -24.09 -42.19 13.23
C ASP A 108 -24.22 -40.93 14.11
N GLY A 109 -23.80 -39.80 13.56
CA GLY A 109 -24.02 -38.46 14.12
C GLY A 109 -23.35 -37.37 13.29
N ASP A 110 -23.87 -37.17 12.08
CA ASP A 110 -23.51 -36.09 11.15
C ASP A 110 -23.72 -34.69 11.78
N GLU A 111 -22.99 -33.70 11.25
CA GLU A 111 -23.04 -32.27 11.59
C GLU A 111 -22.53 -31.80 12.97
N LYS A 112 -21.20 -31.77 13.19
CA LYS A 112 -20.60 -30.74 14.08
C LYS A 112 -19.08 -30.57 14.03
N ASP A 113 -18.43 -30.60 12.86
CA ASP A 113 -16.98 -30.29 12.79
C ASP A 113 -16.57 -29.49 11.54
N LYS A 114 -17.19 -28.33 11.31
CA LYS A 114 -16.68 -27.28 10.41
C LYS A 114 -16.86 -25.87 10.97
N LYS A 115 -16.24 -25.57 12.11
CA LYS A 115 -15.91 -24.18 12.50
C LYS A 115 -14.55 -24.12 13.20
N LYS A 116 -13.48 -24.42 12.45
CA LYS A 116 -12.19 -23.79 12.74
C LYS A 116 -12.26 -22.37 12.20
N ALA A 117 -12.11 -21.39 13.09
CA ALA A 117 -12.01 -19.99 12.74
C ALA A 117 -10.84 -19.80 11.77
N ASN A 118 -11.16 -19.49 10.51
CA ASN A 118 -10.17 -19.00 9.56
C ASN A 118 -9.70 -17.64 10.07
N LEU A 119 -8.49 -17.58 10.65
CA LEU A 119 -7.74 -16.34 10.67
C LEU A 119 -7.68 -15.80 9.23
N PRO A 120 -7.88 -14.50 9.00
CA PRO A 120 -7.60 -13.90 7.70
C PRO A 120 -6.08 -13.99 7.48
N LYS A 121 -5.64 -15.07 6.81
CA LYS A 121 -4.26 -15.23 6.36
C LYS A 121 -3.98 -14.08 5.40
N LYS A 122 -2.91 -13.32 5.65
CA LYS A 122 -2.41 -12.31 4.71
C LYS A 122 -2.08 -13.03 3.40
N GLU A 123 -2.86 -12.78 2.35
CA GLU A 123 -2.64 -13.37 1.04
C GLU A 123 -1.20 -13.05 0.58
N LYS A 124 -0.41 -14.06 0.23
CA LYS A 124 0.93 -13.87 -0.35
C LYS A 124 0.77 -13.08 -1.66
N SER A 125 1.73 -12.23 -2.00
CA SER A 125 1.67 -11.45 -3.24
C SER A 125 1.61 -12.33 -4.50
N VAL A 126 0.94 -11.85 -5.55
CA VAL A 126 0.68 -12.62 -6.79
C VAL A 126 1.98 -13.10 -7.44
N LEU A 127 3.01 -12.24 -7.51
CA LEU A 127 4.30 -12.62 -8.08
C LEU A 127 5.06 -13.60 -7.20
N GLN A 128 5.03 -13.44 -5.88
CA GLN A 128 5.67 -14.39 -4.96
C GLN A 128 5.12 -15.80 -5.15
N GLY A 129 3.79 -15.95 -5.29
CA GLY A 129 3.18 -17.24 -5.59
C GLY A 129 3.70 -17.87 -6.90
N LYS A 130 3.78 -17.08 -7.98
CA LYS A 130 4.29 -17.56 -9.28
C LYS A 130 5.76 -17.95 -9.24
N LEU A 131 6.57 -17.18 -8.52
CA LEU A 131 8.00 -17.41 -8.38
C LEU A 131 8.28 -18.69 -7.60
N THR A 132 7.55 -18.94 -6.51
CA THR A 132 7.66 -20.20 -5.76
C THR A 132 7.31 -21.39 -6.64
N LYS A 133 6.21 -21.33 -7.40
CA LYS A 133 5.82 -22.42 -8.32
C LYS A 133 6.90 -22.70 -9.38
N LEU A 134 7.48 -21.64 -9.95
CA LEU A 134 8.56 -21.75 -10.93
C LEU A 134 9.85 -22.32 -10.32
N ALA A 135 10.24 -21.88 -9.12
CA ALA A 135 11.42 -22.39 -8.43
C ALA A 135 11.31 -23.89 -8.13
N VAL A 136 10.12 -24.36 -7.72
CA VAL A 136 9.85 -25.79 -7.49
C VAL A 136 9.96 -26.60 -8.78
N GLN A 137 9.39 -26.10 -9.89
CA GLN A 137 9.49 -26.80 -11.19
C GLN A 137 10.94 -26.93 -11.67
N ILE A 138 11.72 -25.85 -11.55
CA ILE A 138 13.15 -25.87 -11.90
C ILE A 138 13.92 -26.80 -10.97
N GLY A 139 13.63 -26.80 -9.66
CA GLY A 139 14.26 -27.71 -8.71
C GLY A 139 14.01 -29.18 -9.04
N LYS A 140 12.77 -29.55 -9.39
CA LYS A 140 12.43 -30.92 -9.84
C LYS A 140 13.19 -31.31 -11.12
N ALA A 141 13.25 -30.42 -12.11
CA ALA A 141 13.97 -30.67 -13.36
C ALA A 141 15.50 -30.78 -13.15
N GLY A 142 16.07 -29.92 -12.31
CA GLY A 142 17.48 -29.94 -11.94
C GLY A 142 17.90 -31.21 -11.21
N LEU A 143 17.06 -31.68 -10.27
CA LEU A 143 17.28 -32.94 -9.56
C LEU A 143 17.29 -34.13 -10.52
N LEU A 144 16.34 -34.19 -11.45
CA LEU A 144 16.26 -35.24 -12.46
C LEU A 144 17.52 -35.26 -13.34
N MET A 145 17.94 -34.10 -13.87
CA MET A 145 19.13 -33.98 -14.71
C MET A 145 20.41 -34.35 -13.98
N SER A 146 20.56 -33.94 -12.72
CA SER A 146 21.69 -34.31 -11.86
C SER A 146 21.77 -35.84 -11.67
N ALA A 147 20.66 -36.48 -11.31
CA ALA A 147 20.60 -37.93 -11.14
C ALA A 147 20.96 -38.68 -12.42
N ILE A 148 20.40 -38.26 -13.57
CA ILE A 148 20.72 -38.85 -14.88
C ILE A 148 22.23 -38.71 -15.18
N THR A 149 22.83 -37.55 -14.90
CA THR A 149 24.27 -37.32 -15.14
C THR A 149 25.14 -38.28 -14.31
N VAL A 150 24.84 -38.45 -13.02
CA VAL A 150 25.57 -39.38 -12.15
C VAL A 150 25.44 -40.81 -12.64
N ILE A 151 24.22 -41.23 -12.99
CA ILE A 151 23.95 -42.59 -13.50
C ILE A 151 24.75 -42.84 -14.78
N ILE A 152 24.75 -41.91 -15.73
CA ILE A 152 25.49 -42.05 -16.98
C ILE A 152 26.99 -42.14 -16.72
N LEU A 153 27.56 -41.27 -15.89
CA LEU A 153 28.99 -41.28 -15.58
C LEU A 153 29.43 -42.59 -14.91
N VAL A 154 28.64 -43.08 -13.95
CA VAL A 154 28.88 -44.35 -13.27
C VAL A 154 28.81 -45.52 -14.25
N LEU A 155 27.74 -45.61 -15.05
CA LEU A 155 27.58 -46.68 -16.02
C LEU A 155 28.69 -46.66 -17.07
N TYR A 156 29.01 -45.48 -17.60
CA TYR A 156 30.06 -45.31 -18.61
C TYR A 156 31.42 -45.76 -18.06
N PHE A 157 31.78 -45.34 -16.83
CA PHE A 157 33.04 -45.76 -16.20
C PHE A 157 33.10 -47.27 -15.93
N VAL A 158 32.02 -47.87 -15.43
CA VAL A 158 31.96 -49.30 -15.12
C VAL A 158 32.02 -50.15 -16.39
N ILE A 159 31.26 -49.78 -17.42
CA ILE A 159 31.24 -50.50 -18.70
C ILE A 159 32.59 -50.38 -19.39
N ASP A 160 33.16 -49.17 -19.51
CA ASP A 160 34.43 -48.99 -20.19
C ASP A 160 35.58 -49.72 -19.47
N THR A 161 35.68 -49.60 -18.14
CA THR A 161 36.81 -50.14 -17.38
C THR A 161 36.73 -51.67 -17.19
N PHE A 162 35.57 -52.18 -16.77
CA PHE A 162 35.44 -53.59 -16.38
C PHE A 162 34.96 -54.48 -17.51
N TRP A 163 34.14 -53.96 -18.44
CA TRP A 163 33.57 -54.75 -19.52
C TRP A 163 34.37 -54.64 -20.83
N VAL A 164 34.68 -53.41 -21.28
CA VAL A 164 35.39 -53.17 -22.55
C VAL A 164 36.89 -53.40 -22.38
N GLN A 165 37.52 -52.72 -21.43
CA GLN A 165 38.96 -52.85 -21.15
C GLN A 165 39.32 -54.13 -20.37
N LYS A 166 38.32 -54.87 -19.86
CA LYS A 166 38.45 -56.14 -19.13
C LYS A 166 39.46 -56.10 -17.96
N ARG A 167 39.56 -54.98 -17.25
CA ARG A 167 40.44 -54.89 -16.08
C ARG A 167 39.84 -55.66 -14.90
N PRO A 168 40.56 -56.60 -14.27
CA PRO A 168 40.04 -57.32 -13.10
C PRO A 168 39.93 -56.37 -11.90
N TRP A 169 38.89 -56.56 -11.09
CA TRP A 169 38.72 -55.82 -9.83
C TRP A 169 39.74 -56.31 -8.80
N LEU A 170 40.85 -55.58 -8.66
CA LEU A 170 41.88 -55.84 -7.64
C LEU A 170 41.56 -55.09 -6.35
N ALA A 171 41.61 -55.77 -5.20
CA ALA A 171 41.29 -55.18 -3.90
C ALA A 171 42.19 -53.98 -3.55
N GLU A 172 43.46 -53.99 -3.96
CA GLU A 172 44.44 -52.91 -3.77
C GLU A 172 44.06 -51.62 -4.51
N CYS A 173 43.34 -51.73 -5.63
CA CYS A 173 42.90 -50.59 -6.45
C CYS A 173 41.50 -50.06 -6.06
N THR A 174 40.87 -50.63 -5.03
CA THR A 174 39.53 -50.18 -4.58
C THR A 174 39.48 -48.68 -4.20
N PRO A 175 40.48 -48.12 -3.48
CA PRO A 175 40.47 -46.70 -3.11
C PRO A 175 40.42 -45.75 -4.30
N ILE A 176 41.13 -46.05 -5.39
CA ILE A 176 41.15 -45.18 -6.58
C ILE A 176 39.79 -45.21 -7.30
N TYR A 177 39.13 -46.38 -7.38
CA TYR A 177 37.79 -46.47 -7.96
C TYR A 177 36.76 -45.71 -7.13
N ILE A 178 36.83 -45.78 -5.79
CA ILE A 178 35.98 -44.98 -4.90
C ILE A 178 36.20 -43.49 -5.16
N GLN A 179 37.43 -43.04 -5.38
CA GLN A 179 37.75 -41.65 -5.68
C GLN A 179 37.08 -41.17 -6.99
N TYR A 180 36.99 -42.03 -8.02
CA TYR A 180 36.23 -41.73 -9.24
C TYR A 180 34.72 -41.63 -8.99
N PHE A 181 34.14 -42.56 -8.21
CA PHE A 181 32.72 -42.46 -7.82
C PHE A 181 32.41 -41.17 -7.05
N VAL A 182 33.29 -40.78 -6.13
CA VAL A 182 33.18 -39.50 -5.42
C VAL A 182 33.26 -38.33 -6.39
N LYS A 183 34.17 -38.34 -7.37
CA LYS A 183 34.24 -37.31 -8.41
C LYS A 183 32.92 -37.22 -9.21
N PHE A 184 32.35 -38.34 -9.65
CA PHE A 184 31.09 -38.34 -10.38
C PHE A 184 29.93 -37.83 -9.53
N PHE A 185 29.88 -38.19 -8.25
CA PHE A 185 28.90 -37.66 -7.32
C PHE A 185 29.04 -36.14 -7.13
N ILE A 186 30.27 -35.62 -6.99
CA ILE A 186 30.54 -34.17 -6.91
C ILE A 186 30.09 -33.45 -8.19
N ILE A 187 30.30 -34.04 -9.37
CA ILE A 187 29.78 -33.48 -10.63
C ILE A 187 28.25 -33.41 -10.61
N GLY A 188 27.57 -34.47 -10.14
CA GLY A 188 26.12 -34.47 -9.93
C GLY A 188 25.64 -33.36 -9.01
N VAL A 189 26.26 -33.22 -7.83
CA VAL A 189 25.94 -32.14 -6.87
C VAL A 189 26.18 -30.77 -7.51
N THR A 190 27.26 -30.60 -8.27
CA THR A 190 27.56 -29.34 -8.96
C THR A 190 26.48 -28.99 -9.98
N VAL A 191 26.00 -29.97 -10.77
CA VAL A 191 24.90 -29.77 -11.72
C VAL A 191 23.61 -29.38 -10.99
N LEU A 192 23.33 -29.98 -9.83
CA LEU A 192 22.17 -29.64 -9.01
C LEU A 192 22.22 -28.21 -8.48
N VAL A 193 23.37 -27.81 -7.89
CA VAL A 193 23.58 -26.45 -7.36
C VAL A 193 23.42 -25.39 -8.44
N VAL A 194 23.89 -25.66 -9.65
CA VAL A 194 23.72 -24.74 -10.78
C VAL A 194 22.28 -24.73 -11.30
N ALA A 195 21.59 -25.86 -11.28
CA ALA A 195 20.21 -25.93 -11.77
C ALA A 195 19.22 -25.19 -10.86
N VAL A 196 19.45 -25.18 -9.54
CA VAL A 196 18.52 -24.58 -8.57
C VAL A 196 18.79 -23.08 -8.43
N PRO A 197 17.80 -22.21 -8.76
CA PRO A 197 17.96 -20.76 -8.68
C PRO A 197 17.78 -20.25 -7.24
N GLU A 198 18.83 -20.27 -6.44
CA GLU A 198 18.81 -19.82 -5.03
C GLU A 198 18.57 -18.31 -4.91
N GLY A 199 19.06 -17.52 -5.87
CA GLY A 199 18.92 -16.06 -5.89
C GLY A 199 17.50 -15.54 -6.16
N LEU A 200 16.55 -16.39 -6.54
CA LEU A 200 15.25 -15.96 -7.05
C LEU A 200 14.34 -15.32 -5.98
N PRO A 201 14.18 -15.87 -4.76
CA PRO A 201 13.50 -15.18 -3.67
C PRO A 201 14.22 -13.90 -3.24
N LEU A 202 15.55 -13.93 -3.22
CA LEU A 202 16.39 -12.79 -2.81
C LEU A 202 16.24 -11.60 -3.76
N ALA A 203 16.19 -11.86 -5.07
CA ALA A 203 16.02 -10.83 -6.10
C ALA A 203 14.75 -9.99 -5.89
N VAL A 204 13.63 -10.64 -5.52
CA VAL A 204 12.36 -9.95 -5.24
C VAL A 204 12.53 -9.02 -4.05
N THR A 205 13.06 -9.53 -2.94
CA THR A 205 13.21 -8.77 -1.70
C THR A 205 14.14 -7.58 -1.90
N ILE A 206 15.26 -7.76 -2.61
CA ILE A 206 16.21 -6.67 -2.90
C ILE A 206 15.57 -5.62 -3.81
N SER A 207 14.91 -6.04 -4.91
CA SER A 207 14.24 -5.12 -5.83
C SER A 207 13.20 -4.26 -5.12
N LEU A 208 12.41 -4.90 -4.26
CA LEU A 208 11.32 -4.27 -3.54
C LEU A 208 11.83 -3.33 -2.46
N ALA A 209 12.84 -3.73 -1.68
CA ALA A 209 13.46 -2.88 -0.66
C ALA A 209 14.10 -1.63 -1.28
N TYR A 210 14.81 -1.78 -2.39
CA TYR A 210 15.37 -0.65 -3.13
C TYR A 210 14.27 0.26 -3.69
N SER A 211 13.24 -0.32 -4.30
CA SER A 211 12.11 0.42 -4.86
C SER A 211 11.36 1.20 -3.80
N VAL A 212 11.10 0.62 -2.62
CA VAL A 212 10.42 1.28 -1.50
C VAL A 212 11.23 2.48 -0.99
N LYS A 213 12.55 2.34 -0.86
CA LYS A 213 13.43 3.46 -0.48
C LYS A 213 13.35 4.61 -1.49
N LYS A 214 13.27 4.30 -2.79
CA LYS A 214 13.14 5.30 -3.85
C LYS A 214 11.73 5.89 -3.93
N MET A 215 10.69 5.09 -3.76
CA MET A 215 9.29 5.53 -3.69
C MET A 215 9.07 6.52 -2.55
N MET A 216 9.72 6.31 -1.40
CA MET A 216 9.67 7.25 -0.28
C MET A 216 10.22 8.64 -0.68
N LYS A 217 11.28 8.69 -1.49
CA LYS A 217 11.82 9.94 -2.06
C LYS A 217 10.86 10.57 -3.07
N ASP A 218 10.06 9.76 -3.75
CA ASP A 218 8.96 10.18 -4.64
C ASP A 218 7.63 10.40 -3.90
N ASN A 219 7.68 10.79 -2.63
CA ASN A 219 6.54 11.11 -1.76
C ASN A 219 5.56 9.95 -1.50
N ASN A 220 5.92 8.70 -1.83
CA ASN A 220 5.12 7.50 -1.62
C ASN A 220 5.72 6.64 -0.50
N LEU A 221 5.14 6.70 0.70
CA LEU A 221 5.56 5.86 1.83
C LEU A 221 4.81 4.53 1.81
N VAL A 222 5.51 3.45 1.43
CA VAL A 222 4.95 2.10 1.35
C VAL A 222 5.00 1.43 2.74
N ARG A 223 3.84 1.06 3.30
CA ARG A 223 3.72 0.32 4.57
C ARG A 223 3.75 -1.19 4.36
N HIS A 224 3.17 -1.64 3.25
CA HIS A 224 3.05 -3.05 2.88
C HIS A 224 3.74 -3.29 1.53
N LEU A 225 4.79 -4.13 1.56
CA LEU A 225 5.70 -4.31 0.43
C LEU A 225 4.99 -4.92 -0.80
N ASP A 226 4.04 -5.82 -0.57
CA ASP A 226 3.15 -6.45 -1.54
C ASP A 226 2.28 -5.43 -2.31
N ALA A 227 1.96 -4.28 -1.71
CA ALA A 227 1.18 -3.24 -2.38
C ALA A 227 1.96 -2.55 -3.52
N CYS A 228 3.29 -2.46 -3.39
CA CYS A 228 4.14 -1.88 -4.43
C CYS A 228 4.04 -2.69 -5.74
N GLU A 229 4.12 -4.02 -5.65
CA GLU A 229 3.95 -4.91 -6.80
C GLU A 229 2.51 -4.86 -7.34
N THR A 230 1.52 -4.98 -6.43
CA THR A 230 0.10 -5.05 -6.80
C THR A 230 -0.35 -3.80 -7.57
N MET A 231 0.17 -2.63 -7.20
CA MET A 231 -0.13 -1.37 -7.89
C MET A 231 0.32 -1.37 -9.36
N GLY A 232 1.34 -2.15 -9.72
CA GLY A 232 1.77 -2.31 -11.11
C GLY A 232 0.70 -2.90 -12.03
N ASN A 233 -0.24 -3.66 -11.45
CA ASN A 233 -1.36 -4.29 -12.14
C ASN A 233 -2.70 -3.57 -11.96
N ALA A 234 -2.72 -2.39 -11.34
CA ALA A 234 -3.94 -1.61 -11.13
C ALA A 234 -4.69 -1.40 -12.46
N THR A 235 -6.01 -1.64 -12.43
CA THR A 235 -6.92 -1.44 -13.57
C THR A 235 -7.96 -0.36 -13.29
N ALA A 236 -8.27 -0.12 -12.02
CA ALA A 236 -9.20 0.90 -11.57
C ALA A 236 -8.64 1.68 -10.39
N ILE A 237 -8.85 3.00 -10.39
CA ILE A 237 -8.58 3.87 -9.24
C ILE A 237 -9.89 4.52 -8.83
N CYS A 238 -10.39 4.20 -7.64
CA CYS A 238 -11.50 4.89 -6.99
C CYS A 238 -10.92 6.02 -6.13
N SER A 239 -10.90 7.22 -6.70
CA SER A 239 -10.34 8.41 -6.06
C SER A 239 -11.40 9.21 -5.33
N ASP A 240 -11.06 9.69 -4.14
CA ASP A 240 -11.77 10.79 -3.50
C ASP A 240 -11.48 12.08 -4.23
N LYS A 241 -12.43 13.02 -4.10
CA LYS A 241 -12.36 14.34 -4.71
C LYS A 241 -11.54 15.31 -3.85
N THR A 242 -11.97 15.52 -2.60
CA THR A 242 -11.42 16.52 -1.69
C THR A 242 -10.01 16.10 -1.25
N GLY A 243 -9.04 17.01 -1.32
CA GLY A 243 -7.67 16.72 -0.86
C GLY A 243 -6.80 15.98 -1.89
N THR A 244 -7.38 15.02 -2.61
CA THR A 244 -6.65 14.22 -3.61
C THR A 244 -6.65 14.89 -5.01
N LEU A 245 -7.83 15.16 -5.57
CA LEU A 245 -7.96 15.76 -6.91
C LEU A 245 -7.98 17.29 -6.86
N THR A 246 -8.49 17.84 -5.77
CA THR A 246 -8.58 19.28 -5.54
C THR A 246 -7.53 19.75 -4.52
N MET A 247 -7.30 21.07 -4.48
CA MET A 247 -6.36 21.68 -3.53
C MET A 247 -6.85 21.67 -2.08
N ASN A 248 -8.12 21.27 -1.82
CA ASN A 248 -8.80 21.37 -0.53
C ASN A 248 -8.81 22.80 0.03
N ARG A 249 -8.78 23.79 -0.88
CA ARG A 249 -8.72 25.21 -0.60
C ARG A 249 -9.81 25.90 -1.39
N MET A 250 -10.79 26.46 -0.70
CA MET A 250 -11.84 27.22 -1.36
C MET A 250 -11.23 28.51 -1.93
N THR A 251 -11.53 28.81 -3.19
CA THR A 251 -11.03 29.98 -3.92
C THR A 251 -12.15 30.61 -4.72
N VAL A 252 -12.16 31.95 -4.82
CA VAL A 252 -13.03 32.64 -5.76
C VAL A 252 -12.44 32.48 -7.16
N VAL A 253 -13.18 31.84 -8.07
CA VAL A 253 -12.72 31.59 -9.45
C VAL A 253 -13.43 32.51 -10.43
N GLN A 254 -14.71 32.81 -10.17
CA GLN A 254 -15.50 33.71 -11.00
C GLN A 254 -16.08 34.84 -10.16
N ALA A 255 -16.29 35.99 -10.79
CA ALA A 255 -16.91 37.14 -10.14
C ALA A 255 -17.78 37.90 -11.14
N TYR A 256 -18.92 38.38 -10.68
CA TYR A 256 -19.76 39.35 -11.36
C TYR A 256 -19.66 40.67 -10.60
N ILE A 257 -18.96 41.62 -11.22
CA ILE A 257 -18.62 42.94 -10.69
C ILE A 257 -18.89 43.92 -11.83
N ASN A 258 -19.20 45.18 -11.53
CA ASN A 258 -19.30 46.26 -12.53
C ASN A 258 -20.10 45.90 -13.80
N GLU A 259 -21.25 45.23 -13.63
CA GLU A 259 -22.15 44.73 -14.69
C GLU A 259 -21.53 43.68 -15.66
N LYS A 260 -20.35 43.11 -15.32
CA LYS A 260 -19.61 42.15 -16.14
C LYS A 260 -19.34 40.83 -15.40
N HIS A 261 -19.58 39.71 -16.08
CA HIS A 261 -19.22 38.37 -15.59
C HIS A 261 -17.79 38.01 -16.00
N TYR A 262 -16.91 37.94 -15.01
CA TYR A 262 -15.53 37.48 -15.16
C TYR A 262 -15.43 35.99 -14.83
N LYS A 263 -14.99 35.20 -15.82
CA LYS A 263 -14.74 33.75 -15.66
C LYS A 263 -13.42 33.41 -14.96
N LYS A 264 -12.56 34.42 -14.78
CA LYS A 264 -11.32 34.37 -14.00
C LYS A 264 -11.26 35.64 -13.17
N VAL A 265 -10.63 35.61 -12.00
CA VAL A 265 -10.39 36.79 -11.17
C VAL A 265 -9.80 37.91 -12.04
N PRO A 266 -10.44 39.11 -12.11
CA PRO A 266 -9.93 40.23 -12.88
C PRO A 266 -8.70 40.87 -12.22
N GLU A 267 -7.88 41.54 -13.02
CA GLU A 267 -6.81 42.39 -12.49
C GLU A 267 -7.42 43.62 -11.77
N PRO A 268 -6.74 44.19 -10.76
CA PRO A 268 -7.28 45.29 -9.96
C PRO A 268 -7.63 46.54 -10.77
N GLU A 269 -6.92 46.81 -11.88
CA GLU A 269 -7.17 47.98 -12.72
C GLU A 269 -8.49 47.89 -13.50
N ALA A 270 -9.07 46.69 -13.64
CA ALA A 270 -10.35 46.49 -14.32
C ALA A 270 -11.56 46.83 -13.42
N ILE A 271 -11.35 47.02 -12.11
CA ILE A 271 -12.40 47.34 -11.15
C ILE A 271 -12.31 48.83 -10.78
N PRO A 272 -13.40 49.61 -10.90
CA PRO A 272 -13.43 51.00 -10.44
C PRO A 272 -13.01 51.14 -8.96
N PRO A 273 -12.22 52.16 -8.59
CA PRO A 273 -11.69 52.32 -7.23
C PRO A 273 -12.78 52.33 -6.14
N ASN A 274 -13.94 52.93 -6.42
CA ASN A 274 -15.08 52.96 -5.49
C ASN A 274 -15.60 51.55 -5.18
N ILE A 275 -15.77 50.71 -6.21
CA ILE A 275 -16.25 49.33 -6.07
C ILE A 275 -15.19 48.49 -5.34
N LEU A 276 -13.91 48.69 -5.68
CA LEU A 276 -12.81 48.00 -5.02
C LEU A 276 -12.75 48.34 -3.53
N SER A 277 -12.96 49.61 -3.15
CA SER A 277 -13.03 50.03 -1.75
C SER A 277 -14.17 49.31 -1.01
N TYR A 278 -15.38 49.25 -1.58
CA TYR A 278 -16.51 48.53 -0.98
C TYR A 278 -16.25 47.03 -0.82
N LEU A 279 -15.59 46.39 -1.80
CA LEU A 279 -15.21 44.99 -1.71
C LEU A 279 -14.19 44.75 -0.61
N VAL A 280 -13.14 45.57 -0.56
CA VAL A 280 -12.06 45.47 0.43
C VAL A 280 -12.61 45.65 1.84
N THR A 281 -13.36 46.73 2.11
CA THR A 281 -13.95 46.95 3.44
C THR A 281 -15.00 45.89 3.76
N GLY A 282 -15.90 45.59 2.82
CA GLY A 282 -17.02 44.70 3.04
C GLY A 282 -16.61 43.26 3.29
N ILE A 283 -15.61 42.75 2.57
CA ILE A 283 -15.09 41.39 2.81
C ILE A 283 -14.26 41.35 4.10
N SER A 284 -13.38 42.33 4.33
CA SER A 284 -12.46 42.31 5.49
C SER A 284 -13.19 42.33 6.82
N VAL A 285 -14.23 43.17 6.91
CA VAL A 285 -15.05 43.36 8.12
C VAL A 285 -16.10 42.28 8.29
N ASN A 286 -16.77 41.87 7.20
CA ASN A 286 -17.86 40.91 7.31
C ASN A 286 -17.40 39.46 7.40
N CYS A 287 -16.10 39.16 7.20
CA CYS A 287 -15.50 37.86 7.51
C CYS A 287 -15.06 37.82 8.97
N ALA A 288 -15.27 36.67 9.63
CA ALA A 288 -14.87 36.52 11.02
C ALA A 288 -13.37 36.82 11.17
N TYR A 289 -12.99 37.49 12.26
CA TYR A 289 -11.59 37.88 12.50
C TYR A 289 -10.72 36.66 12.85
N THR A 290 -11.35 35.54 13.24
CA THR A 290 -10.74 34.21 13.36
C THR A 290 -10.36 33.62 12.00
N SER A 291 -11.04 34.01 10.92
CA SER A 291 -10.72 33.58 9.56
C SER A 291 -9.48 34.34 9.04
N LYS A 292 -8.40 33.61 8.77
CA LYS A 292 -7.11 34.18 8.35
C LYS A 292 -6.41 33.29 7.31
N ILE A 293 -5.68 33.94 6.40
CA ILE A 293 -4.75 33.27 5.50
C ILE A 293 -3.34 33.46 6.06
N LEU A 294 -2.70 32.34 6.37
CA LEU A 294 -1.33 32.32 6.87
C LEU A 294 -0.37 31.91 5.74
N PRO A 295 0.89 32.36 5.78
CA PRO A 295 1.91 31.86 4.89
C PRO A 295 2.08 30.33 5.04
N PRO A 296 2.60 29.65 4.01
CA PRO A 296 2.83 28.21 4.07
C PRO A 296 3.87 27.85 5.14
N GLU A 297 3.72 26.69 5.77
CA GLU A 297 4.69 26.16 6.76
C GLU A 297 6.02 25.73 6.13
N LYS A 298 6.03 25.46 4.82
CA LYS A 298 7.20 25.10 4.02
C LYS A 298 7.35 26.04 2.84
N GLU A 299 8.58 26.38 2.50
CA GLU A 299 8.91 27.21 1.34
C GLU A 299 8.39 26.55 0.05
N GLY A 300 7.60 27.29 -0.75
CA GLY A 300 6.90 26.75 -1.93
C GLY A 300 5.59 25.99 -1.65
N GLY A 301 5.16 25.88 -0.39
CA GLY A 301 3.87 25.30 -0.01
C GLY A 301 2.67 26.22 -0.29
N LEU A 302 1.46 25.68 -0.17
CA LEU A 302 0.22 26.46 -0.28
C LEU A 302 -0.08 27.26 1.01
N PRO A 303 -0.61 28.50 0.92
CA PRO A 303 -1.06 29.27 2.07
C PRO A 303 -2.08 28.51 2.92
N ARG A 304 -1.96 28.60 4.26
CA ARG A 304 -2.82 27.88 5.19
C ARG A 304 -4.07 28.69 5.52
N HIS A 305 -5.25 28.09 5.36
CA HIS A 305 -6.53 28.70 5.74
C HIS A 305 -6.90 28.31 7.17
N VAL A 306 -7.13 29.30 8.02
CA VAL A 306 -7.60 29.13 9.40
C VAL A 306 -9.00 29.73 9.49
N GLY A 307 -9.96 29.05 10.11
CA GLY A 307 -11.36 29.48 10.20
C GLY A 307 -12.24 28.95 9.07
N ASN A 308 -13.29 29.69 8.70
CA ASN A 308 -14.22 29.23 7.68
C ASN A 308 -13.59 29.31 6.29
N LYS A 309 -13.45 28.17 5.60
CA LYS A 309 -12.82 28.10 4.26
C LYS A 309 -13.47 29.03 3.23
N THR A 310 -14.78 29.26 3.32
CA THR A 310 -15.50 30.16 2.40
C THR A 310 -15.10 31.61 2.62
N GLU A 311 -14.90 32.00 3.88
CA GLU A 311 -14.43 33.34 4.23
C GLU A 311 -12.96 33.50 3.87
N CYS A 312 -12.14 32.47 4.10
CA CYS A 312 -10.75 32.45 3.63
C CYS A 312 -10.67 32.56 2.10
N ALA A 313 -11.63 32.01 1.35
CA ALA A 313 -11.70 32.22 -0.10
C ALA A 313 -11.96 33.69 -0.47
N LEU A 314 -12.85 34.36 0.27
CA LEU A 314 -13.15 35.78 0.07
C LEU A 314 -11.97 36.68 0.47
N LEU A 315 -11.31 36.40 1.59
CA LEU A 315 -10.08 37.09 1.99
C LEU A 315 -8.96 36.86 0.97
N GLY A 316 -8.88 35.65 0.42
CA GLY A 316 -7.92 35.29 -0.62
C GLY A 316 -8.19 36.05 -1.92
N PHE A 317 -9.47 36.26 -2.24
CA PHE A 317 -9.86 37.10 -3.37
C PHE A 317 -9.39 38.55 -3.24
N LEU A 318 -9.36 39.12 -2.03
CA LEU A 318 -8.76 40.45 -1.81
C LEU A 318 -7.25 40.45 -2.04
N LEU A 319 -6.55 39.41 -1.58
CA LEU A 319 -5.12 39.25 -1.82
C LEU A 319 -4.80 39.08 -3.31
N ASP A 320 -5.62 38.30 -4.04
CA ASP A 320 -5.50 38.15 -5.50
C ASP A 320 -5.76 39.48 -6.23
N LEU A 321 -6.59 40.36 -5.66
CA LEU A 321 -6.78 41.75 -6.09
C LEU A 321 -5.68 42.72 -5.60
N LYS A 322 -4.56 42.20 -5.07
CA LYS A 322 -3.40 42.96 -4.59
C LYS A 322 -3.76 43.96 -3.47
N ARG A 323 -4.73 43.62 -2.61
CA ARG A 323 -5.14 44.41 -1.44
C ARG A 323 -5.01 43.59 -0.17
N ASP A 324 -4.29 44.13 0.82
CA ASP A 324 -4.19 43.49 2.13
C ASP A 324 -5.44 43.80 2.97
N TYR A 325 -6.13 42.75 3.40
CA TYR A 325 -7.30 42.86 4.27
C TYR A 325 -6.91 43.20 5.71
N GLN A 326 -5.64 42.96 6.09
CA GLN A 326 -5.17 43.17 7.45
C GLN A 326 -5.07 44.65 7.78
N ASP A 327 -4.74 45.51 6.80
CA ASP A 327 -4.71 46.96 6.97
C ASP A 327 -6.08 47.50 7.43
N VAL A 328 -7.15 47.05 6.78
CA VAL A 328 -8.53 47.41 7.15
C VAL A 328 -8.92 46.88 8.53
N ARG A 329 -8.50 45.65 8.86
CA ARG A 329 -8.78 45.06 10.18
C ARG A 329 -7.99 45.70 11.31
N ASN A 330 -6.84 46.32 11.01
CA ASN A 330 -6.08 47.11 11.98
C ASN A 330 -6.72 48.48 12.22
N GLU A 331 -7.29 49.10 11.18
CA GLU A 331 -8.03 50.35 11.27
C GLU A 331 -9.39 50.15 11.97
N ILE A 332 -10.09 49.06 11.65
CA ILE A 332 -11.38 48.68 12.22
C ILE A 332 -11.20 47.37 12.99
N PRO A 333 -10.83 47.42 14.28
CA PRO A 333 -10.68 46.22 15.09
C PRO A 333 -12.05 45.60 15.45
N GLU A 334 -12.05 44.36 15.93
CA GLU A 334 -13.28 43.61 16.22
C GLU A 334 -14.16 44.31 17.27
N GLU A 335 -13.54 44.99 18.24
CA GLU A 335 -14.23 45.74 19.29
C GLU A 335 -14.91 47.02 18.77
N ALA A 336 -14.52 47.51 17.58
CA ALA A 336 -15.13 48.66 16.94
C ALA A 336 -16.38 48.30 16.12
N LEU A 337 -16.69 47.01 15.95
CA LEU A 337 -17.89 46.56 15.27
C LEU A 337 -19.12 46.85 16.15
N TYR A 338 -20.11 47.56 15.59
CA TYR A 338 -21.29 47.95 16.35
C TYR A 338 -22.21 46.74 16.64
N LYS A 339 -22.48 45.93 15.62
CA LYS A 339 -23.27 44.70 15.75
C LYS A 339 -22.91 43.70 14.66
N VAL A 340 -22.82 42.41 15.02
CA VAL A 340 -22.59 41.32 14.07
C VAL A 340 -23.77 40.36 14.12
N TYR A 341 -24.47 40.21 13.00
CA TYR A 341 -25.45 39.15 12.77
C TYR A 341 -24.73 37.94 12.22
N THR A 342 -24.46 36.97 13.09
CA THR A 342 -23.76 35.73 12.76
C THR A 342 -24.46 34.92 11.66
N PHE A 343 -23.81 33.91 11.09
CA PHE A 343 -24.48 33.10 10.08
C PHE A 343 -25.65 32.32 10.70
N ASN A 344 -26.81 32.34 10.05
CA ASN A 344 -27.95 31.51 10.42
C ASN A 344 -28.43 30.71 9.19
N SER A 345 -28.55 29.39 9.36
CA SER A 345 -28.88 28.43 8.30
C SER A 345 -30.25 28.64 7.63
N VAL A 346 -31.20 29.26 8.33
CA VAL A 346 -32.53 29.58 7.78
C VAL A 346 -32.42 30.75 6.80
N ARG A 347 -31.71 31.82 7.19
CA ARG A 347 -31.48 33.01 6.34
C ARG A 347 -30.31 32.89 5.36
N LYS A 348 -29.43 31.90 5.56
CA LYS A 348 -28.20 31.64 4.80
C LYS A 348 -27.35 32.89 4.53
N SER A 349 -27.26 33.77 5.51
CA SER A 349 -26.55 35.06 5.42
C SER A 349 -25.97 35.49 6.77
N MET A 350 -24.96 36.35 6.69
CA MET A 350 -24.24 37.00 7.79
C MET A 350 -24.07 38.47 7.44
N SER A 351 -24.24 39.34 8.43
CA SER A 351 -24.11 40.78 8.25
C SER A 351 -23.36 41.45 9.39
N THR A 352 -22.60 42.49 9.09
CA THR A 352 -21.82 43.26 10.07
C THR A 352 -22.12 44.74 9.93
N VAL A 353 -22.39 45.40 11.06
CA VAL A 353 -22.75 46.81 11.15
C VAL A 353 -21.54 47.61 11.66
N LEU A 354 -21.18 48.64 10.91
CA LEU A 354 -20.19 49.63 11.27
C LEU A 354 -20.86 50.95 11.63
N LYS A 355 -20.28 51.65 12.61
CA LYS A 355 -20.63 53.03 12.95
C LYS A 355 -19.53 53.94 12.43
N ASN A 356 -19.90 54.86 11.54
CA ASN A 356 -18.97 55.85 10.99
C ASN A 356 -18.80 57.02 11.96
N SER A 357 -17.70 57.76 11.82
CA SER A 357 -17.34 58.90 12.68
C SER A 357 -18.35 60.05 12.60
N ASP A 358 -19.09 60.15 11.49
CA ASP A 358 -20.14 61.13 11.24
C ASP A 358 -21.49 60.77 11.90
N GLY A 359 -21.56 59.63 12.61
CA GLY A 359 -22.77 59.12 13.24
C GLY A 359 -23.68 58.32 12.30
N SER A 360 -23.30 58.14 11.03
CA SER A 360 -24.01 57.24 10.10
C SER A 360 -23.65 55.78 10.37
N TYR A 361 -24.52 54.86 9.93
CA TYR A 361 -24.25 53.42 10.03
C TYR A 361 -24.15 52.79 8.64
N ARG A 362 -23.26 51.81 8.50
CA ARG A 362 -23.12 51.01 7.26
C ARG A 362 -23.17 49.53 7.60
N ILE A 363 -24.06 48.80 6.95
CA ILE A 363 -24.13 47.34 7.07
C ILE A 363 -23.52 46.70 5.83
N PHE A 364 -22.68 45.69 6.04
CA PHE A 364 -22.22 44.77 5.01
C PHE A 364 -22.87 43.41 5.20
N SER A 365 -23.36 42.81 4.12
CA SER A 365 -24.04 41.52 4.13
C SER A 365 -23.42 40.57 3.12
N LYS A 366 -23.24 39.32 3.52
CA LYS A 366 -22.81 38.22 2.66
C LYS A 366 -23.70 37.01 2.86
N GLY A 367 -23.98 36.28 1.79
CA GLY A 367 -24.83 35.10 1.89
C GLY A 367 -25.05 34.42 0.56
N ALA A 368 -25.92 33.42 0.55
CA ALA A 368 -26.32 32.74 -0.68
C ALA A 368 -26.84 33.76 -1.70
N SER A 369 -26.31 33.67 -2.92
CA SER A 369 -26.49 34.70 -3.94
C SER A 369 -27.96 35.01 -4.20
N GLU A 370 -28.79 33.99 -4.38
CA GLU A 370 -30.22 34.05 -4.67
C GLU A 370 -31.08 34.59 -3.51
N ILE A 371 -30.56 34.58 -2.29
CA ILE A 371 -31.27 35.12 -1.11
C ILE A 371 -30.94 36.60 -0.93
N ILE A 372 -29.65 36.96 -0.98
CA ILE A 372 -29.23 38.35 -0.83
C ILE A 372 -29.70 39.19 -2.03
N LEU A 373 -29.66 38.66 -3.26
CA LEU A 373 -30.14 39.38 -4.45
C LEU A 373 -31.60 39.79 -4.31
N LYS A 374 -32.46 38.93 -3.74
CA LYS A 374 -33.88 39.25 -3.51
C LYS A 374 -34.06 40.42 -2.56
N LYS A 375 -33.15 40.58 -1.60
CA LYS A 375 -33.12 41.66 -0.61
C LYS A 375 -32.44 42.93 -1.13
N CYS A 376 -31.84 42.91 -2.33
CA CYS A 376 -31.21 44.07 -2.95
C CYS A 376 -32.24 44.93 -3.71
N PHE A 377 -32.19 46.23 -3.48
CA PHE A 377 -32.96 47.25 -4.19
C PHE A 377 -32.10 48.05 -5.18
N LYS A 378 -30.78 48.07 -4.99
CA LYS A 378 -29.82 48.74 -5.89
C LYS A 378 -28.70 47.79 -6.30
N ILE A 379 -27.98 48.12 -7.37
CA ILE A 379 -26.76 47.47 -7.82
C ILE A 379 -25.72 48.52 -8.20
N LEU A 380 -24.44 48.25 -7.96
CA LEU A 380 -23.37 49.12 -8.43
C LEU A 380 -23.16 48.96 -9.94
N SER A 381 -23.37 50.06 -10.69
CA SER A 381 -23.14 50.11 -12.13
C SER A 381 -21.64 50.16 -12.47
N ALA A 382 -21.31 50.10 -13.77
CA ALA A 382 -19.94 50.10 -14.26
C ALA A 382 -19.08 51.30 -13.77
N ASN A 383 -19.70 52.43 -13.44
CA ASN A 383 -19.05 53.64 -12.94
C ASN A 383 -18.95 53.69 -11.40
N GLY A 384 -19.47 52.68 -10.68
CA GLY A 384 -19.53 52.65 -9.22
C GLY A 384 -20.73 53.38 -8.60
N GLU A 385 -21.67 53.86 -9.41
CA GLU A 385 -22.91 54.50 -8.93
C GLU A 385 -24.01 53.47 -8.63
N ALA A 386 -24.86 53.77 -7.65
CA ALA A 386 -25.95 52.89 -7.25
C ALA A 386 -27.18 53.07 -8.16
N LYS A 387 -27.45 52.07 -9.00
CA LYS A 387 -28.61 52.03 -9.92
C LYS A 387 -29.75 51.22 -9.30
N VAL A 388 -30.99 51.65 -9.56
CA VAL A 388 -32.19 50.92 -9.11
C VAL A 388 -32.23 49.52 -9.74
N PHE A 389 -32.43 48.51 -8.91
CA PHE A 389 -32.37 47.10 -9.29
C PHE A 389 -33.77 46.51 -9.36
N ARG A 390 -34.35 46.52 -10.57
CA ARG A 390 -35.73 46.08 -10.79
C ARG A 390 -35.84 44.56 -10.63
N PRO A 391 -37.05 44.02 -10.32
CA PRO A 391 -37.24 42.57 -10.23
C PRO A 391 -36.79 41.82 -11.49
N ARG A 392 -37.01 42.39 -12.68
CA ARG A 392 -36.57 41.82 -13.95
C ARG A 392 -35.04 41.71 -14.04
N ASP A 393 -34.32 42.76 -13.65
CA ASP A 393 -32.85 42.77 -13.65
C ASP A 393 -32.28 41.73 -12.67
N ARG A 394 -32.97 41.51 -11.54
CA ARG A 394 -32.64 40.47 -10.56
C ARG A 394 -32.77 39.07 -11.16
N ASP A 395 -33.91 38.79 -11.78
CA ASP A 395 -34.16 37.49 -12.42
C ASP A 395 -33.20 37.25 -13.59
N ASP A 396 -32.87 38.29 -14.34
CA ASP A 396 -31.89 38.23 -15.43
C ASP A 396 -30.50 37.87 -14.91
N ILE A 397 -30.02 38.46 -13.81
CA ILE A 397 -28.72 38.09 -13.19
C ILE A 397 -28.77 36.66 -12.63
N VAL A 398 -29.87 36.25 -12.01
CA VAL A 398 -30.02 34.87 -11.53
C VAL A 398 -29.87 33.89 -12.68
N LYS A 399 -30.55 34.13 -13.80
CA LYS A 399 -30.56 33.22 -14.95
C LYS A 399 -29.27 33.27 -15.78
N THR A 400 -28.67 34.44 -15.94
CA THR A 400 -27.51 34.63 -16.83
C THR A 400 -26.16 34.47 -16.13
N VAL A 401 -26.11 34.61 -14.80
CA VAL A 401 -24.86 34.57 -14.02
C VAL A 401 -24.91 33.48 -12.96
N ILE A 402 -25.89 33.49 -12.06
CA ILE A 402 -25.93 32.58 -10.90
C ILE A 402 -26.19 31.13 -11.33
N GLU A 403 -27.17 30.89 -12.18
CA GLU A 403 -27.50 29.55 -12.69
C GLU A 403 -26.32 28.91 -13.45
N PRO A 404 -25.64 29.61 -14.38
CA PRO A 404 -24.42 29.11 -15.01
C PRO A 404 -23.31 28.79 -14.01
N MET A 405 -23.01 29.70 -13.06
CA MET A 405 -22.01 29.45 -12.01
C MET A 405 -22.36 28.21 -11.19
N ALA A 406 -23.62 28.07 -10.78
CA ALA A 406 -24.10 26.91 -10.03
C ALA A 406 -24.05 25.61 -10.85
N SER A 407 -24.32 25.68 -12.16
CA SER A 407 -24.24 24.54 -13.07
C SER A 407 -22.80 24.04 -13.26
N GLU A 408 -21.82 24.95 -13.16
CA GLU A 408 -20.39 24.63 -13.15
C GLU A 408 -19.89 24.13 -11.77
N GLY A 409 -20.78 23.97 -10.79
CA GLY A 409 -20.45 23.48 -9.45
C GLY A 409 -19.89 24.54 -8.51
N LEU A 410 -19.97 25.83 -8.87
CA LEU A 410 -19.49 26.93 -8.04
C LEU A 410 -20.49 27.23 -6.92
N ARG A 411 -19.98 27.46 -5.71
CA ARG A 411 -20.75 28.02 -4.60
C ARG A 411 -20.87 29.54 -4.80
N THR A 412 -22.07 30.01 -5.12
CA THR A 412 -22.33 31.43 -5.38
C THR A 412 -22.64 32.20 -4.10
N ILE A 413 -21.89 33.29 -3.85
CA ILE A 413 -22.06 34.19 -2.71
C ILE A 413 -22.28 35.60 -3.24
N CYS A 414 -23.29 36.30 -2.73
CA CYS A 414 -23.50 37.72 -3.02
C CYS A 414 -22.99 38.56 -1.86
N LEU A 415 -22.32 39.66 -2.21
CA LEU A 415 -21.82 40.69 -1.32
C LEU A 415 -22.64 41.95 -1.55
N ALA A 416 -23.17 42.53 -0.47
CA ALA A 416 -24.04 43.70 -0.54
C ALA A 416 -23.78 44.62 0.66
N PHE A 417 -24.20 45.88 0.53
CA PHE A 417 -24.15 46.86 1.63
C PHE A 417 -25.41 47.71 1.69
N ARG A 418 -25.64 48.38 2.81
CA ARG A 418 -26.65 49.44 2.96
C ARG A 418 -26.14 50.52 3.90
N ASP A 419 -26.48 51.75 3.57
CA ASP A 419 -26.13 52.94 4.34
C ASP A 419 -27.36 53.48 5.05
N PHE A 420 -27.17 53.91 6.29
CA PHE A 420 -28.15 54.58 7.14
C PHE A 420 -27.60 55.98 7.47
N PRO A 421 -28.15 57.04 6.85
CA PRO A 421 -27.63 58.40 6.98
C PRO A 421 -27.66 58.93 8.42
N ALA A 422 -26.70 59.81 8.74
CA ALA A 422 -26.72 60.53 10.01
C ALA A 422 -27.94 61.48 10.06
N GLY A 423 -28.76 61.37 11.10
CA GLY A 423 -29.95 62.22 11.32
C GLY A 423 -31.30 61.52 11.17
N GLU A 424 -31.33 60.28 10.68
CA GLU A 424 -32.51 59.42 10.78
C GLU A 424 -32.60 58.75 12.17
N PRO A 425 -33.79 58.34 12.64
CA PRO A 425 -33.91 57.57 13.88
C PRO A 425 -33.05 56.32 13.81
N GLU A 426 -32.40 55.98 14.92
CA GLU A 426 -31.58 54.78 14.98
C GLU A 426 -32.44 53.55 14.64
N PRO A 427 -32.02 52.71 13.67
CA PRO A 427 -32.76 51.51 13.30
C PRO A 427 -32.93 50.59 14.50
N GLU A 428 -34.07 49.88 14.57
CA GLU A 428 -34.29 48.88 15.62
C GLU A 428 -33.42 47.64 15.36
N TRP A 429 -32.20 47.67 15.88
CA TRP A 429 -31.15 46.67 15.63
C TRP A 429 -31.55 45.23 15.95
N ASP A 430 -32.59 45.00 16.74
CA ASP A 430 -33.07 43.64 17.05
C ASP A 430 -33.98 43.08 15.96
N ASN A 431 -34.63 43.94 15.16
CA ASN A 431 -35.42 43.53 14.01
C ASN A 431 -34.53 43.43 12.75
N GLU A 432 -33.76 42.35 12.69
CA GLU A 432 -32.81 42.09 11.61
C GLU A 432 -33.47 42.02 10.21
N ASN A 433 -34.72 41.55 10.11
CA ASN A 433 -35.38 41.41 8.81
C ASN A 433 -35.57 42.75 8.11
N ASP A 434 -35.91 43.80 8.85
CA ASP A 434 -36.10 45.14 8.30
C ASP A 434 -34.75 45.81 7.97
N ILE A 435 -33.71 45.47 8.72
CA ILE A 435 -32.35 46.00 8.52
C ILE A 435 -31.71 45.37 7.28
N VAL A 436 -31.81 44.06 7.12
CA VAL A 436 -31.24 43.29 6.01
C VAL A 436 -32.24 43.22 4.85
N THR A 437 -32.79 44.37 4.47
CA THR A 437 -33.57 44.63 3.25
C THR A 437 -33.06 45.89 2.56
N GLY A 438 -33.50 46.19 1.34
CA GLY A 438 -33.12 47.43 0.65
C GLY A 438 -31.62 47.55 0.34
N LEU A 439 -30.92 46.41 0.23
CA LEU A 439 -29.47 46.37 0.06
C LEU A 439 -29.02 46.86 -1.32
N THR A 440 -27.76 47.25 -1.43
CA THR A 440 -27.07 47.55 -2.69
C THR A 440 -26.11 46.40 -3.00
N CYS A 441 -26.36 45.69 -4.11
CA CYS A 441 -25.51 44.60 -4.58
C CYS A 441 -24.15 45.15 -5.05
N ILE A 442 -23.07 44.62 -4.48
CA ILE A 442 -21.68 44.96 -4.85
C ILE A 442 -21.19 43.97 -5.91
N ALA A 443 -21.27 42.68 -5.58
CA ALA A 443 -20.73 41.61 -6.41
C ALA A 443 -21.38 40.27 -6.11
N VAL A 444 -21.36 39.37 -7.10
CA VAL A 444 -21.63 37.95 -6.92
C VAL A 444 -20.36 37.18 -7.25
N VAL A 445 -19.89 36.33 -6.35
CA VAL A 445 -18.66 35.54 -6.54
C VAL A 445 -18.99 34.06 -6.58
N GLY A 446 -18.32 33.34 -7.48
CA GLY A 446 -18.36 31.89 -7.58
C GLY A 446 -17.13 31.28 -6.92
N ILE A 447 -17.34 30.55 -5.84
CA ILE A 447 -16.30 29.90 -5.05
C ILE A 447 -16.26 28.41 -5.36
N GLU A 448 -15.10 27.88 -5.67
CA GLU A 448 -14.89 26.43 -5.78
C GLU A 448 -13.61 25.98 -5.09
N ASP A 449 -13.53 24.67 -4.87
CA ASP A 449 -12.28 23.99 -4.54
C ASP A 449 -11.59 23.61 -5.87
N PRO A 450 -10.52 24.33 -6.28
CA PRO A 450 -9.95 24.18 -7.60
C PRO A 450 -9.23 22.84 -7.73
N VAL A 451 -9.28 22.29 -8.95
CA VAL A 451 -8.51 21.10 -9.33
C VAL A 451 -7.01 21.44 -9.32
N ARG A 452 -6.17 20.52 -8.85
CA ARG A 452 -4.72 20.71 -8.89
C ARG A 452 -4.24 20.78 -10.36
N PRO A 453 -3.35 21.71 -10.75
CA PRO A 453 -2.90 21.89 -12.14
C PRO A 453 -2.36 20.62 -12.81
N GLU A 454 -1.72 19.75 -12.03
CA GLU A 454 -1.09 18.51 -12.45
C GLU A 454 -2.07 17.33 -12.60
N VAL A 455 -3.26 17.39 -12.00
CA VAL A 455 -4.23 16.29 -11.98
C VAL A 455 -4.75 15.92 -13.38
N PRO A 456 -5.13 16.87 -14.26
CA PRO A 456 -5.59 16.53 -15.61
C PRO A 456 -4.57 15.74 -16.43
N ASP A 457 -3.28 16.10 -16.37
CA ASP A 457 -2.22 15.35 -17.04
C ASP A 457 -2.00 13.97 -16.41
N ALA A 458 -2.04 13.89 -15.07
CA ALA A 458 -1.92 12.64 -14.33
C ALA A 458 -3.03 11.64 -14.69
N ILE A 459 -4.29 12.11 -14.76
CA ILE A 459 -5.44 11.28 -15.15
C ILE A 459 -5.31 10.82 -16.60
N LYS A 460 -4.88 11.70 -17.51
CA LYS A 460 -4.62 11.35 -18.91
C LYS A 460 -3.55 10.26 -19.02
N LYS A 461 -2.47 10.34 -18.22
CA LYS A 461 -1.42 9.30 -18.13
C LYS A 461 -1.98 7.97 -17.63
N CYS A 462 -2.78 7.97 -16.56
CA CYS A 462 -3.44 6.76 -16.06
C CYS A 462 -4.37 6.12 -17.10
N GLN A 463 -5.21 6.93 -17.74
CA GLN A 463 -6.17 6.45 -18.74
C GLN A 463 -5.45 5.85 -19.96
N ARG A 464 -4.36 6.49 -20.44
CA ARG A 464 -3.49 5.95 -21.50
C ARG A 464 -2.83 4.63 -21.09
N ALA A 465 -2.47 4.50 -19.81
CA ALA A 465 -1.89 3.28 -19.24
C ALA A 465 -2.91 2.14 -19.06
N GLY A 466 -4.19 2.35 -19.44
CA GLY A 466 -5.27 1.38 -19.31
C GLY A 466 -5.93 1.35 -17.92
N ILE A 467 -5.73 2.39 -17.10
CA ILE A 467 -6.29 2.49 -15.76
C ILE A 467 -7.51 3.41 -15.80
N THR A 468 -8.66 2.90 -15.38
CA THR A 468 -9.90 3.69 -15.33
C THR A 468 -10.01 4.42 -13.99
N VAL A 469 -9.95 5.76 -14.04
CA VAL A 469 -10.16 6.60 -12.85
C VAL A 469 -11.65 6.83 -12.62
N ARG A 470 -12.10 6.67 -11.38
CA ARG A 470 -13.47 6.90 -10.92
C ARG A 470 -13.47 7.84 -9.74
N MET A 471 -14.30 8.87 -9.78
CA MET A 471 -14.48 9.79 -8.66
C MET A 471 -15.60 9.28 -7.76
N VAL A 472 -15.31 9.13 -6.47
CA VAL A 472 -16.31 8.85 -5.43
C VAL A 472 -16.30 10.05 -4.48
N THR A 473 -17.46 10.66 -4.23
CA THR A 473 -17.54 11.89 -3.45
C THR A 473 -18.87 12.05 -2.73
N GLY A 474 -18.85 12.77 -1.61
CA GLY A 474 -20.05 13.21 -0.89
C GLY A 474 -20.74 14.43 -1.51
N ASP A 475 -20.12 15.07 -2.51
CA ASP A 475 -20.69 16.23 -3.19
C ASP A 475 -21.96 15.91 -3.98
N ASN A 476 -22.72 16.95 -4.34
CA ASN A 476 -23.85 16.80 -5.23
C ASN A 476 -23.41 16.36 -6.65
N ILE A 477 -24.34 15.80 -7.42
CA ILE A 477 -24.04 15.25 -8.75
C ILE A 477 -23.54 16.31 -9.75
N ASN A 478 -24.04 17.55 -9.69
CA ASN A 478 -23.66 18.61 -10.63
C ASN A 478 -22.21 19.06 -10.41
N THR A 479 -21.81 19.28 -9.15
CA THR A 479 -20.43 19.65 -8.78
C THR A 479 -19.48 18.51 -9.11
N ALA A 480 -19.84 17.27 -8.75
CA ALA A 480 -19.03 16.11 -9.05
C ALA A 480 -18.82 15.93 -10.58
N ARG A 481 -19.87 16.15 -11.38
CA ARG A 481 -19.79 16.10 -12.85
C ARG A 481 -18.91 17.21 -13.41
N ALA A 482 -19.05 18.44 -12.91
CA ALA A 482 -18.23 19.57 -13.35
C ALA A 482 -16.74 19.33 -13.06
N ILE A 483 -16.40 18.88 -11.84
CA ILE A 483 -15.02 18.56 -11.46
C ILE A 483 -14.50 17.36 -12.26
N ALA A 484 -15.29 16.31 -12.44
CA ALA A 484 -14.89 15.16 -13.26
C ALA A 484 -14.61 15.54 -14.71
N THR A 485 -15.36 16.50 -15.27
CA THR A 485 -15.12 17.05 -16.61
C THR A 485 -13.82 17.87 -16.65
N LYS A 486 -13.60 18.75 -15.66
CA LYS A 486 -12.35 19.55 -15.53
C LYS A 486 -11.11 18.66 -15.36
N CYS A 487 -11.22 17.57 -14.60
CA CYS A 487 -10.15 16.60 -14.38
C CYS A 487 -9.88 15.70 -15.61
N GLY A 488 -10.78 15.65 -16.59
CA GLY A 488 -10.68 14.72 -17.72
C GLY A 488 -11.07 13.27 -17.40
N ILE A 489 -11.87 13.05 -16.34
CA ILE A 489 -12.48 11.74 -16.04
C ILE A 489 -13.68 11.49 -16.94
N LEU A 490 -14.41 12.55 -17.28
CA LEU A 490 -15.53 12.55 -18.22
C LEU A 490 -15.15 13.40 -19.42
N HIS A 491 -15.25 12.86 -20.64
CA HIS A 491 -15.18 13.69 -21.84
C HIS A 491 -16.58 14.03 -22.37
N PRO A 492 -16.81 15.28 -22.80
CA PRO A 492 -18.08 15.68 -23.40
C PRO A 492 -18.41 14.79 -24.61
N GLY A 493 -19.59 14.17 -24.63
CA GLY A 493 -20.06 13.30 -25.71
C GLY A 493 -19.89 11.80 -25.46
N GLU A 494 -19.25 11.38 -24.36
CA GLU A 494 -19.15 9.97 -23.98
C GLU A 494 -20.37 9.51 -23.15
N ASP A 495 -20.82 8.27 -23.39
CA ASP A 495 -21.94 7.63 -22.67
C ASP A 495 -21.48 7.01 -21.33
N PHE A 496 -20.89 7.84 -20.47
CA PHE A 496 -20.48 7.44 -19.11
C PHE A 496 -21.49 7.86 -18.03
N LEU A 497 -21.64 7.03 -17.01
CA LEU A 497 -22.65 7.19 -15.97
C LEU A 497 -22.12 8.02 -14.79
N CYS A 498 -22.94 8.98 -14.38
CA CYS A 498 -22.86 9.68 -13.09
C CYS A 498 -24.08 9.28 -12.26
N LEU A 499 -23.89 8.71 -11.08
CA LEU A 499 -25.00 8.30 -10.19
C LEU A 499 -24.86 8.94 -8.82
N GLU A 500 -26.00 9.20 -8.18
CA GLU A 500 -26.03 9.49 -6.73
C GLU A 500 -26.07 8.18 -5.92
N GLY A 501 -25.54 8.18 -4.70
CA GLY A 501 -25.51 7.00 -3.82
C GLY A 501 -26.87 6.34 -3.59
N LYS A 502 -27.95 7.14 -3.51
CA LYS A 502 -29.32 6.61 -3.40
C LYS A 502 -29.75 5.83 -4.64
N ASP A 503 -29.43 6.34 -5.83
CA ASP A 503 -29.75 5.67 -7.10
C ASP A 503 -28.88 4.45 -7.32
N PHE A 504 -27.61 4.50 -6.93
CA PHE A 504 -26.72 3.36 -6.94
C PHE A 504 -27.28 2.22 -6.08
N ASN A 505 -27.59 2.51 -4.81
CA ASN A 505 -28.18 1.52 -3.89
C ASN A 505 -29.49 0.92 -4.42
N ARG A 506 -30.36 1.74 -5.01
CA ARG A 506 -31.61 1.26 -5.59
C ARG A 506 -31.39 0.30 -6.76
N ARG A 507 -30.37 0.54 -7.59
CA ARG A 507 -30.11 -0.28 -8.78
C ARG A 507 -29.39 -1.58 -8.45
N ILE A 508 -28.55 -1.62 -7.41
CA ILE A 508 -27.79 -2.82 -7.05
C ILE A 508 -28.57 -3.78 -6.14
N ARG A 509 -29.63 -3.28 -5.48
CA ARG A 509 -30.44 -4.09 -4.56
C ARG A 509 -31.62 -4.75 -5.26
N ASN A 510 -31.98 -5.95 -4.80
CA ASN A 510 -33.16 -6.67 -5.25
C ASN A 510 -34.42 -6.29 -4.47
N GLU A 511 -35.54 -6.93 -4.78
CA GLU A 511 -36.84 -6.68 -4.11
C GLU A 511 -36.80 -7.00 -2.61
N LYS A 512 -35.84 -7.82 -2.17
CA LYS A 512 -35.59 -8.18 -0.76
C LYS A 512 -34.60 -7.24 -0.07
N GLY A 513 -34.01 -6.28 -0.80
CA GLY A 513 -33.04 -5.31 -0.27
C GLY A 513 -31.60 -5.81 -0.21
N GLU A 514 -31.31 -7.01 -0.75
CA GLU A 514 -29.98 -7.62 -0.78
C GLU A 514 -29.19 -7.15 -2.01
N ILE A 515 -27.86 -7.10 -1.91
CA ILE A 515 -26.97 -6.66 -2.99
C ILE A 515 -26.76 -7.80 -3.99
N GLU A 516 -27.12 -7.58 -5.26
CA GLU A 516 -26.92 -8.54 -6.35
C GLU A 516 -25.72 -8.15 -7.21
N GLN A 517 -24.71 -9.03 -7.30
CA GLN A 517 -23.48 -8.81 -8.07
C GLN A 517 -23.75 -8.56 -9.56
N GLU A 518 -24.68 -9.31 -10.16
CA GLU A 518 -25.04 -9.17 -11.59
C GLU A 518 -25.57 -7.76 -11.92
N ARG A 519 -26.22 -7.08 -10.96
CA ARG A 519 -26.69 -5.71 -11.13
C ARG A 519 -25.55 -4.71 -11.06
N ILE A 520 -24.58 -4.92 -10.17
CA ILE A 520 -23.36 -4.10 -10.10
C ILE A 520 -22.59 -4.21 -11.41
N ASP A 521 -22.47 -5.43 -11.94
CA ASP A 521 -21.79 -5.76 -13.19
C ASP A 521 -22.32 -5.00 -14.41
N LYS A 522 -23.61 -4.66 -14.42
CA LYS A 522 -24.23 -3.84 -15.48
C LYS A 522 -23.90 -2.35 -15.36
N ILE A 523 -23.42 -1.89 -14.20
CA ILE A 523 -23.29 -0.45 -13.86
C ILE A 523 -21.82 -0.02 -13.79
N TRP A 524 -20.98 -0.76 -13.05
CA TRP A 524 -19.61 -0.34 -12.74
C TRP A 524 -18.70 -0.11 -13.96
N PRO A 525 -18.87 -0.79 -15.13
CA PRO A 525 -18.01 -0.53 -16.30
C PRO A 525 -18.19 0.88 -16.85
N LYS A 526 -19.43 1.40 -16.85
CA LYS A 526 -19.78 2.75 -17.32
C LYS A 526 -19.74 3.81 -16.20
N LEU A 527 -19.82 3.42 -14.94
CA LEU A 527 -19.78 4.35 -13.81
C LEU A 527 -18.41 5.04 -13.73
N ARG A 528 -18.42 6.37 -13.77
CA ARG A 528 -17.23 7.23 -13.60
C ARG A 528 -17.32 8.14 -12.39
N VAL A 529 -18.53 8.54 -12.02
CA VAL A 529 -18.78 9.43 -10.88
C VAL A 529 -19.86 8.84 -9.99
N LEU A 530 -19.53 8.61 -8.72
CA LEU A 530 -20.49 8.29 -7.66
C LEU A 530 -20.56 9.47 -6.69
N ALA A 531 -21.62 10.27 -6.81
CA ALA A 531 -21.88 11.47 -6.02
C ALA A 531 -22.77 11.16 -4.81
N ARG A 532 -22.78 12.02 -3.78
CA ARG A 532 -23.47 11.79 -2.50
C ARG A 532 -23.27 10.36 -1.97
N SER A 533 -22.06 9.84 -2.12
CA SER A 533 -21.71 8.48 -1.72
C SER A 533 -21.57 8.41 -0.20
N SER A 534 -22.19 7.42 0.43
CA SER A 534 -21.88 7.06 1.81
C SER A 534 -20.58 6.23 1.87
N PRO A 535 -19.96 6.08 3.06
CA PRO A 535 -18.79 5.22 3.24
C PRO A 535 -19.06 3.76 2.85
N THR A 536 -20.26 3.28 3.16
CA THR A 536 -20.74 1.94 2.78
C THR A 536 -20.91 1.78 1.28
N ASP A 537 -21.32 2.83 0.56
CA ASP A 537 -21.45 2.79 -0.90
C ASP A 537 -20.09 2.66 -1.58
N LYS A 538 -19.08 3.38 -1.06
CA LYS A 538 -17.69 3.29 -1.53
C LYS A 538 -17.16 1.86 -1.33
N HIS A 539 -17.32 1.29 -0.14
CA HIS A 539 -16.94 -0.10 0.13
C HIS A 539 -17.66 -1.09 -0.79
N THR A 540 -18.97 -0.92 -0.98
CA THR A 540 -19.79 -1.80 -1.85
C THR A 540 -19.36 -1.73 -3.31
N LEU A 541 -19.06 -0.52 -3.82
CA LEU A 541 -18.53 -0.35 -5.17
C LEU A 541 -17.17 -1.04 -5.33
N VAL A 542 -16.26 -0.85 -4.37
CA VAL A 542 -14.91 -1.45 -4.42
C VAL A 542 -15.01 -2.97 -4.40
N LYS A 543 -15.77 -3.54 -3.45
CA LYS A 543 -16.03 -4.97 -3.37
C LYS A 543 -16.66 -5.50 -4.67
N GLY A 544 -17.67 -4.80 -5.18
CA GLY A 544 -18.36 -5.21 -6.41
C GLY A 544 -17.46 -5.19 -7.65
N ILE A 545 -16.48 -4.28 -7.75
CA ILE A 545 -15.50 -4.29 -8.86
C ILE A 545 -14.50 -5.45 -8.69
N ILE A 546 -14.07 -5.72 -7.46
CA ILE A 546 -13.14 -6.81 -7.13
C ILE A 546 -13.77 -8.18 -7.44
N ASP A 547 -15.04 -8.36 -7.08
CA ASP A 547 -15.79 -9.60 -7.22
C ASP A 547 -16.43 -9.75 -8.62
N SER A 548 -16.26 -8.77 -9.51
CA SER A 548 -16.88 -8.77 -10.84
C SER A 548 -16.28 -9.80 -11.79
N THR A 549 -17.15 -10.50 -12.53
CA THR A 549 -16.78 -11.49 -13.56
C THR A 549 -16.98 -10.99 -14.99
N VAL A 550 -17.38 -9.72 -15.18
CA VAL A 550 -17.66 -9.14 -16.52
C VAL A 550 -16.43 -9.18 -17.43
N SER A 551 -15.25 -8.97 -16.86
CA SER A 551 -13.99 -9.13 -17.56
C SER A 551 -13.42 -10.52 -17.27
N GLU A 552 -12.84 -11.18 -18.28
CA GLU A 552 -12.11 -12.46 -18.13
C GLU A 552 -11.02 -12.43 -17.04
N GLN A 553 -10.59 -11.23 -16.62
CA GLN A 553 -9.57 -11.02 -15.59
C GLN A 553 -10.16 -10.26 -14.41
N ARG A 554 -9.90 -10.73 -13.19
CA ARG A 554 -10.18 -9.99 -11.95
C ARG A 554 -9.53 -8.61 -12.00
N GLN A 555 -10.31 -7.57 -11.69
CA GLN A 555 -9.84 -6.19 -11.63
C GLN A 555 -8.93 -5.98 -10.41
N VAL A 556 -7.94 -5.10 -10.53
CA VAL A 556 -7.10 -4.68 -9.40
C VAL A 556 -7.47 -3.25 -9.05
N VAL A 557 -8.05 -3.08 -7.87
CA VAL A 557 -8.69 -1.82 -7.47
C VAL A 557 -7.83 -1.10 -6.44
N ALA A 558 -7.39 0.11 -6.81
CA ALA A 558 -6.77 1.04 -5.88
C ALA A 558 -7.81 2.06 -5.38
N VAL A 559 -7.77 2.39 -4.09
CA VAL A 559 -8.70 3.34 -3.46
C VAL A 559 -7.91 4.42 -2.74
N THR A 560 -8.31 5.68 -2.86
CA THR A 560 -7.77 6.75 -2.01
C THR A 560 -8.78 7.12 -0.93
N GLY A 561 -8.29 7.55 0.24
CA GLY A 561 -9.13 8.10 1.31
C GLY A 561 -8.34 8.96 2.29
N ASP A 562 -9.02 9.91 2.92
CA ASP A 562 -8.47 10.78 3.96
C ASP A 562 -9.24 10.64 5.28
N GLY A 563 -10.51 10.25 5.24
CA GLY A 563 -11.38 10.15 6.41
C GLY A 563 -11.33 8.78 7.11
N THR A 564 -11.76 8.77 8.37
CA THR A 564 -12.04 7.53 9.13
C THR A 564 -13.05 6.65 8.39
N ASN A 565 -14.03 7.31 7.76
CA ASN A 565 -15.04 6.73 6.90
C ASN A 565 -14.49 5.89 5.75
N ASP A 566 -13.29 6.20 5.26
CA ASP A 566 -12.72 5.51 4.10
C ASP A 566 -12.01 4.22 4.49
N GLY A 567 -11.77 4.00 5.79
CA GLY A 567 -11.07 2.83 6.33
C GLY A 567 -11.57 1.50 5.75
N PRO A 568 -12.88 1.18 5.81
CA PRO A 568 -13.39 -0.09 5.29
C PRO A 568 -13.20 -0.28 3.78
N ALA A 569 -13.18 0.81 3.00
CA ALA A 569 -12.92 0.74 1.56
C ALA A 569 -11.43 0.61 1.27
N LEU A 570 -10.59 1.35 2.00
CA LEU A 570 -9.12 1.27 1.93
C LEU A 570 -8.63 -0.14 2.24
N LYS A 571 -9.14 -0.74 3.31
CA LYS A 571 -8.73 -2.08 3.75
C LYS A 571 -9.21 -3.20 2.81
N LYS A 572 -10.33 -2.99 2.12
CA LYS A 572 -10.91 -3.96 1.19
C LYS A 572 -10.29 -3.88 -0.22
N ALA A 573 -9.73 -2.73 -0.58
CA ALA A 573 -9.03 -2.53 -1.84
C ALA A 573 -7.83 -3.48 -1.98
N ASP A 574 -7.39 -3.74 -3.22
CA ASP A 574 -6.11 -4.43 -3.44
C ASP A 574 -4.93 -3.53 -3.05
N VAL A 575 -5.11 -2.20 -3.18
CA VAL A 575 -4.15 -1.18 -2.71
C VAL A 575 -4.92 0.03 -2.15
N GLY A 576 -4.80 0.28 -0.85
CA GLY A 576 -5.31 1.48 -0.19
C GLY A 576 -4.27 2.60 -0.14
N PHE A 577 -4.66 3.81 -0.56
CA PHE A 577 -3.89 5.05 -0.44
C PHE A 577 -4.46 5.98 0.62
N ALA A 578 -3.67 6.35 1.63
CA ALA A 578 -4.04 7.40 2.58
C ALA A 578 -3.31 8.71 2.29
N MET A 579 -3.99 9.82 2.58
CA MET A 579 -3.38 11.15 2.60
C MET A 579 -2.47 11.29 3.83
N GLY A 580 -1.25 11.78 3.63
CA GLY A 580 -0.25 11.98 4.67
C GLY A 580 -0.48 13.24 5.49
N ILE A 581 -0.94 14.31 4.86
CA ILE A 581 -1.15 15.61 5.50
C ILE A 581 -2.60 15.73 5.99
N ALA A 582 -3.57 15.59 5.09
CA ALA A 582 -5.00 15.73 5.41
C ALA A 582 -5.62 14.46 6.02
N GLY A 583 -4.98 13.30 5.87
CA GLY A 583 -5.55 12.02 6.26
C GLY A 583 -5.51 11.77 7.77
N THR A 584 -6.61 11.23 8.28
CA THR A 584 -6.73 10.75 9.66
C THR A 584 -5.83 9.54 9.91
N ASP A 585 -5.41 9.34 11.16
CA ASP A 585 -4.53 8.21 11.52
C ASP A 585 -5.20 6.86 11.27
N VAL A 586 -6.53 6.77 11.41
CA VAL A 586 -7.32 5.57 11.05
C VAL A 586 -7.21 5.26 9.56
N ALA A 587 -7.30 6.27 8.68
CA ALA A 587 -7.11 6.08 7.24
C ALA A 587 -5.68 5.63 6.93
N LYS A 588 -4.67 6.26 7.55
CA LYS A 588 -3.26 5.89 7.40
C LYS A 588 -3.03 4.44 7.84
N GLU A 589 -3.62 4.01 8.95
CA GLU A 589 -3.53 2.64 9.46
C GLU A 589 -4.24 1.61 8.60
N ALA A 590 -5.36 1.97 7.98
CA ALA A 590 -6.09 1.09 7.06
C ALA A 590 -5.43 0.97 5.67
N SER A 591 -4.58 1.92 5.28
CA SER A 591 -3.94 2.00 3.97
C SER A 591 -2.64 1.20 3.84
N ASP A 592 -2.27 0.86 2.61
CA ASP A 592 -1.02 0.17 2.27
C ASP A 592 0.09 1.15 1.87
N ILE A 593 -0.28 2.29 1.26
CA ILE A 593 0.64 3.35 0.82
C ILE A 593 0.12 4.70 1.35
N ILE A 594 1.00 5.49 1.96
CA ILE A 594 0.71 6.86 2.40
C ILE A 594 1.35 7.84 1.42
N LEU A 595 0.56 8.77 0.91
CA LEU A 595 1.02 9.89 0.08
C LEU A 595 1.46 11.03 0.98
N THR A 596 2.76 11.30 1.05
CA THR A 596 3.29 12.33 1.96
C THR A 596 3.00 13.78 1.50
N ASP A 597 2.57 13.96 0.26
CA ASP A 597 2.26 15.24 -0.37
C ASP A 597 0.77 15.41 -0.78
N ASP A 598 -0.07 14.43 -0.46
CA ASP A 598 -1.50 14.38 -0.80
C ASP A 598 -1.79 14.61 -2.30
N ASN A 599 -0.87 14.21 -3.18
CA ASN A 599 -0.96 14.50 -4.61
C ASN A 599 -1.32 13.27 -5.45
N PHE A 600 -2.29 13.41 -6.35
CA PHE A 600 -2.65 12.33 -7.29
C PHE A 600 -1.48 11.93 -8.22
N THR A 601 -0.55 12.84 -8.53
CA THR A 601 0.65 12.50 -9.33
C THR A 601 1.52 11.45 -8.65
N SER A 602 1.57 11.42 -7.32
CA SER A 602 2.29 10.43 -6.54
C SER A 602 1.73 9.02 -6.76
N ILE A 603 0.41 8.88 -6.98
CA ILE A 603 -0.23 7.61 -7.35
C ILE A 603 0.25 7.13 -8.73
N VAL A 604 0.41 8.05 -9.70
CA VAL A 604 0.95 7.72 -11.02
C VAL A 604 2.39 7.22 -10.91
N LYS A 605 3.20 7.84 -10.05
CA LYS A 605 4.57 7.37 -9.76
C LYS A 605 4.55 5.99 -9.10
N ALA A 606 3.62 5.72 -8.18
CA ALA A 606 3.46 4.40 -7.56
C ALA A 606 3.13 3.31 -8.60
N VAL A 607 2.24 3.59 -9.56
CA VAL A 607 1.99 2.69 -10.71
C VAL A 607 3.27 2.44 -11.50
N MET A 608 4.04 3.49 -11.78
CA MET A 608 5.28 3.37 -12.56
C MET A 608 6.32 2.50 -11.84
N TRP A 609 6.50 2.70 -10.53
CA TRP A 609 7.35 1.88 -9.68
C TRP A 609 6.87 0.42 -9.61
N GLY A 610 5.57 0.19 -9.42
CA GLY A 610 5.02 -1.17 -9.41
C GLY A 610 5.22 -1.93 -10.72
N ARG A 611 5.05 -1.24 -11.87
CA ARG A 611 5.37 -1.81 -13.19
C ARG A 611 6.86 -2.09 -13.36
N ASN A 612 7.71 -1.24 -12.80
CA ASN A 612 9.16 -1.39 -12.86
C ASN A 612 9.65 -2.58 -12.03
N VAL A 613 9.07 -2.83 -10.85
CA VAL A 613 9.41 -4.01 -10.02
C VAL A 613 9.19 -5.31 -10.81
N TYR A 614 8.01 -5.46 -11.42
CA TYR A 614 7.70 -6.65 -12.22
C TYR A 614 8.66 -6.84 -13.41
N ASP A 615 8.95 -5.75 -14.13
CA ASP A 615 9.89 -5.79 -15.25
C ASP A 615 11.32 -6.09 -14.80
N SER A 616 11.75 -5.55 -13.68
CA SER A 616 13.10 -5.76 -13.15
C SER A 616 13.31 -7.21 -12.74
N ILE A 617 12.30 -7.83 -12.11
CA ILE A 617 12.30 -9.26 -11.81
C ILE A 617 12.30 -10.09 -13.11
N SER A 618 11.55 -9.69 -14.12
CA SER A 618 11.52 -10.37 -15.42
C SER A 618 12.87 -10.29 -16.16
N LYS A 619 13.57 -9.15 -16.09
CA LYS A 619 14.93 -8.96 -16.64
C LYS A 619 15.93 -9.90 -15.97
N PHE A 620 15.92 -9.93 -14.63
CA PHE A 620 16.74 -10.83 -13.84
C PHE A 620 16.48 -12.29 -14.19
N LEU A 621 15.22 -12.73 -14.23
CA LEU A 621 14.87 -14.09 -14.60
C LEU A 621 15.31 -14.46 -16.02
N GLN A 622 15.25 -13.53 -16.97
CA GLN A 622 15.68 -13.80 -18.35
C GLN A 622 17.17 -14.15 -18.37
N PHE A 623 17.97 -13.35 -17.65
CA PHE A 623 19.39 -13.57 -17.51
C PHE A 623 19.67 -14.90 -16.79
N GLN A 624 19.13 -15.07 -15.59
CA GLN A 624 19.36 -16.24 -14.74
C GLN A 624 18.98 -17.56 -15.44
N LEU A 625 17.81 -17.61 -16.07
CA LEU A 625 17.36 -18.80 -16.80
C LEU A 625 18.23 -19.11 -18.02
N THR A 626 18.75 -18.08 -18.71
CA THR A 626 19.68 -18.29 -19.84
C THR A 626 20.96 -18.96 -19.35
N VAL A 627 21.55 -18.46 -18.25
CA VAL A 627 22.76 -19.05 -17.67
C VAL A 627 22.50 -20.48 -17.19
N ASN A 628 21.39 -20.72 -16.48
CA ASN A 628 21.03 -22.06 -15.99
C ASN A 628 20.88 -23.08 -17.12
N VAL A 629 20.14 -22.73 -18.18
CA VAL A 629 19.93 -23.63 -19.33
C VAL A 629 21.26 -24.00 -19.96
N VAL A 630 22.14 -23.02 -20.20
CA VAL A 630 23.43 -23.28 -20.83
C VAL A 630 24.35 -24.06 -19.92
N ALA A 631 24.46 -23.68 -18.65
CA ALA A 631 25.37 -24.33 -17.71
C ALA A 631 24.99 -25.80 -17.45
N VAL A 632 23.68 -26.10 -17.32
CA VAL A 632 23.19 -27.48 -17.17
C VAL A 632 23.47 -28.31 -18.43
N ILE A 633 23.21 -27.77 -19.63
CA ILE A 633 23.46 -28.50 -20.88
C ILE A 633 24.97 -28.72 -21.09
N VAL A 634 25.80 -27.72 -20.84
CA VAL A 634 27.26 -27.83 -20.95
C VAL A 634 27.81 -28.86 -19.97
N ALA A 635 27.37 -28.83 -18.71
CA ALA A 635 27.79 -29.81 -17.70
C ALA A 635 27.34 -31.23 -18.06
N PHE A 636 26.08 -31.40 -18.49
CA PHE A 636 25.52 -32.68 -18.90
C PHE A 636 26.24 -33.26 -20.13
N THR A 637 26.30 -32.50 -21.23
CA THR A 637 26.91 -32.95 -22.48
C THR A 637 28.43 -33.15 -22.32
N GLY A 638 29.09 -32.27 -21.58
CA GLY A 638 30.51 -32.41 -21.24
C GLY A 638 30.78 -33.70 -20.46
N ALA A 639 30.00 -33.96 -19.41
CA ALA A 639 30.10 -35.18 -18.61
C ALA A 639 29.86 -36.45 -19.45
N CYS A 640 28.84 -36.45 -20.31
CA CYS A 640 28.51 -37.59 -21.16
C CYS A 640 29.60 -37.92 -22.19
N ILE A 641 30.34 -36.93 -22.69
CA ILE A 641 31.32 -37.12 -23.77
C ILE A 641 32.75 -37.26 -23.24
N THR A 642 33.13 -36.46 -22.25
CA THR A 642 34.52 -36.33 -21.77
C THR A 642 34.77 -36.93 -20.38
N GLN A 643 33.79 -37.63 -19.80
CA GLN A 643 33.80 -38.20 -18.43
C GLN A 643 34.09 -37.17 -17.32
N ASP A 644 34.06 -35.88 -17.63
CA ASP A 644 34.32 -34.77 -16.72
C ASP A 644 33.48 -33.56 -17.16
N SER A 645 33.25 -32.63 -16.24
CA SER A 645 32.63 -31.36 -16.58
C SER A 645 33.73 -30.38 -17.04
N PRO A 646 33.51 -29.64 -18.15
CA PRO A 646 34.47 -28.62 -18.61
C PRO A 646 34.59 -27.45 -17.63
N LEU A 647 33.59 -27.26 -16.76
CA LEU A 647 33.59 -26.28 -15.69
C LEU A 647 33.73 -27.00 -14.35
N LYS A 648 34.75 -26.63 -13.57
CA LYS A 648 35.02 -27.21 -12.25
C LYS A 648 34.08 -26.66 -11.19
N ALA A 649 33.94 -27.37 -10.06
CA ALA A 649 33.00 -27.02 -8.99
C ALA A 649 33.20 -25.57 -8.47
N VAL A 650 34.43 -25.15 -8.23
CA VAL A 650 34.74 -23.78 -7.74
C VAL A 650 34.39 -22.71 -8.80
N GLN A 651 34.66 -22.98 -10.07
CA GLN A 651 34.29 -22.08 -11.18
C GLN A 651 32.78 -21.96 -11.32
N MET A 652 32.04 -23.05 -11.13
CA MET A 652 30.57 -23.05 -11.14
C MET A 652 29.99 -22.26 -9.96
N LEU A 653 30.60 -22.31 -8.77
CA LEU A 653 30.21 -21.47 -7.64
C LEU A 653 30.44 -19.98 -7.94
N TRP A 654 31.53 -19.64 -8.63
CA TRP A 654 31.77 -18.26 -9.09
C TRP A 654 30.70 -17.81 -10.10
N VAL A 655 30.37 -18.67 -11.08
CA VAL A 655 29.27 -18.39 -12.03
C VAL A 655 27.95 -18.20 -11.28
N ASN A 656 27.64 -19.06 -10.30
CA ASN A 656 26.44 -18.95 -9.47
C ASN A 656 26.38 -17.57 -8.77
N LEU A 657 27.49 -17.12 -8.18
CA LEU A 657 27.54 -15.81 -7.53
C LEU A 657 27.27 -14.65 -8.51
N ILE A 658 27.83 -14.71 -9.73
CA ILE A 658 27.58 -13.71 -10.79
C ILE A 658 26.10 -13.70 -11.15
N MET A 659 25.53 -14.87 -11.45
CA MET A 659 24.20 -14.96 -12.04
C MET A 659 23.04 -14.77 -11.05
N ASP A 660 23.26 -15.07 -9.77
CA ASP A 660 22.22 -14.97 -8.76
C ASP A 660 22.36 -13.67 -7.97
N THR A 661 23.39 -13.55 -7.14
CA THR A 661 23.48 -12.44 -6.18
C THR A 661 23.86 -11.12 -6.84
N LEU A 662 24.90 -11.11 -7.68
CA LEU A 662 25.38 -9.89 -8.31
C LEU A 662 24.40 -9.39 -9.39
N ALA A 663 23.93 -10.28 -10.26
CA ALA A 663 23.00 -9.91 -11.32
C ALA A 663 21.61 -9.56 -10.79
N SER A 664 21.12 -10.21 -9.72
CA SER A 664 19.87 -9.76 -9.08
C SER A 664 20.02 -8.32 -8.60
N LEU A 665 21.10 -7.97 -7.89
CA LEU A 665 21.33 -6.60 -7.45
C LEU A 665 21.46 -5.61 -8.63
N ALA A 666 22.17 -5.99 -9.70
CA ALA A 666 22.40 -5.13 -10.85
C ALA A 666 21.11 -4.86 -11.67
N LEU A 667 20.35 -5.91 -11.99
CA LEU A 667 19.17 -5.84 -12.84
C LEU A 667 17.89 -5.44 -12.08
N ALA A 668 17.82 -5.72 -10.77
CA ALA A 668 16.68 -5.38 -9.93
C ALA A 668 16.59 -3.88 -9.55
N THR A 669 17.67 -3.12 -9.74
CA THR A 669 17.83 -1.73 -9.27
C THR A 669 17.68 -0.66 -10.36
N GLU A 670 17.20 -1.07 -11.54
CA GLU A 670 16.93 -0.16 -12.65
C GLU A 670 15.86 0.89 -12.30
N PRO A 671 16.06 2.18 -12.64
CA PRO A 671 15.04 3.20 -12.41
C PRO A 671 13.84 3.05 -13.37
N PRO A 672 12.63 3.45 -12.94
CA PRO A 672 11.45 3.43 -13.79
C PRO A 672 11.55 4.44 -14.94
N THR A 673 10.84 4.15 -16.04
CA THR A 673 10.76 5.01 -17.22
C THR A 673 9.30 5.29 -17.59
N GLU A 674 9.03 6.42 -18.26
CA GLU A 674 7.66 6.78 -18.67
C GLU A 674 7.08 5.83 -19.73
N SER A 675 7.92 5.11 -20.47
CA SER A 675 7.48 4.10 -21.45
C SER A 675 6.65 2.98 -20.79
N LEU A 676 6.86 2.73 -19.49
CA LEU A 676 6.06 1.79 -18.70
C LEU A 676 4.58 2.17 -18.65
N LEU A 677 4.24 3.46 -18.82
CA LEU A 677 2.86 3.97 -18.83
C LEU A 677 2.20 3.91 -20.22
N LEU A 678 2.90 3.48 -21.27
CA LEU A 678 2.34 3.37 -22.62
C LEU A 678 1.62 2.05 -22.89
N ARG A 679 1.83 1.05 -22.03
CA ARG A 679 1.23 -0.28 -22.14
C ARG A 679 0.11 -0.49 -21.12
N LYS A 680 -0.75 -1.48 -21.39
CA LYS A 680 -1.76 -1.97 -20.43
C LYS A 680 -1.09 -2.78 -19.30
N PRO A 681 -1.74 -2.91 -18.13
CA PRO A 681 -1.26 -3.80 -17.05
C PRO A 681 -1.18 -5.26 -17.51
N TYR A 682 -0.31 -6.06 -16.88
CA TYR A 682 -0.04 -7.45 -17.30
C TYR A 682 -1.19 -8.42 -17.00
N GLY A 683 -2.00 -8.12 -15.97
CA GLY A 683 -3.09 -8.97 -15.49
C GLY A 683 -2.59 -10.10 -14.58
N ARG A 684 -3.43 -10.53 -13.61
CA ARG A 684 -3.04 -11.52 -12.58
C ARG A 684 -2.68 -12.88 -13.15
N ASN A 685 -3.32 -13.31 -14.24
CA ASN A 685 -3.18 -14.68 -14.77
C ASN A 685 -2.14 -14.82 -15.88
N LYS A 686 -1.48 -13.74 -16.30
CA LYS A 686 -0.48 -13.80 -17.36
C LYS A 686 0.77 -14.57 -16.87
N PRO A 687 1.33 -15.50 -17.66
CA PRO A 687 2.53 -16.23 -17.26
C PRO A 687 3.71 -15.27 -17.09
N LEU A 688 4.58 -15.57 -16.12
CA LEU A 688 5.76 -14.77 -15.82
C LEU A 688 6.78 -14.81 -16.96
N ILE A 689 7.01 -15.99 -17.53
CA ILE A 689 7.85 -16.14 -18.72
C ILE A 689 7.01 -15.84 -19.96
N SER A 690 7.27 -14.68 -20.56
CA SER A 690 6.62 -14.28 -21.81
C SER A 690 7.23 -14.98 -23.03
N ARG A 691 6.50 -14.99 -24.15
CA ARG A 691 6.98 -15.57 -25.42
C ARG A 691 8.24 -14.86 -25.94
N THR A 692 8.34 -13.54 -25.76
CA THR A 692 9.54 -12.77 -26.14
C THR A 692 10.72 -13.11 -25.23
N MET A 693 10.48 -13.28 -23.94
CA MET A 693 11.49 -13.71 -22.97
C MET A 693 12.00 -15.12 -23.30
N MET A 694 11.11 -16.08 -23.58
CA MET A 694 11.50 -17.44 -23.99
C MET A 694 12.32 -17.44 -25.29
N LYS A 695 11.94 -16.61 -26.27
CA LYS A 695 12.73 -16.41 -27.50
C LYS A 695 14.15 -15.95 -27.17
N ASN A 696 14.29 -14.97 -26.28
CA ASN A 696 15.60 -14.44 -25.89
C ASN A 696 16.42 -15.51 -25.15
N ILE A 697 15.81 -16.23 -24.19
CA ILE A 697 16.47 -17.31 -23.43
C ILE A 697 17.02 -18.38 -24.38
N LEU A 698 16.16 -18.94 -25.24
CA LEU A 698 16.58 -20.02 -26.14
C LEU A 698 17.53 -19.53 -27.24
N GLY A 699 17.33 -18.31 -27.75
CA GLY A 699 18.18 -17.73 -28.78
C GLY A 699 19.61 -17.46 -28.29
N HIS A 700 19.74 -16.91 -27.08
CA HIS A 700 21.05 -16.75 -26.45
C HIS A 700 21.63 -18.10 -26.06
N ALA A 701 20.86 -19.00 -25.44
CA ALA A 701 21.34 -20.32 -25.08
C ALA A 701 21.91 -21.08 -26.28
N PHE A 702 21.26 -21.02 -27.45
CA PHE A 702 21.76 -21.62 -28.68
C PHE A 702 23.15 -21.07 -29.07
N TYR A 703 23.33 -19.74 -29.10
CA TYR A 703 24.62 -19.14 -29.42
C TYR A 703 25.70 -19.56 -28.42
N GLN A 704 25.39 -19.49 -27.12
CA GLN A 704 26.33 -19.83 -26.07
C GLN A 704 26.76 -21.30 -26.16
N LEU A 705 25.84 -22.22 -26.43
CA LEU A 705 26.13 -23.64 -26.62
C LEU A 705 27.02 -23.89 -27.84
N VAL A 706 26.73 -23.24 -28.97
CA VAL A 706 27.54 -23.37 -30.19
C VAL A 706 28.97 -22.92 -29.92
N VAL A 707 29.16 -21.76 -29.28
CA VAL A 707 30.49 -21.23 -28.98
C VAL A 707 31.22 -22.13 -27.97
N VAL A 708 30.57 -22.49 -26.86
CA VAL A 708 31.19 -23.32 -25.81
C VAL A 708 31.56 -24.70 -26.34
N PHE A 709 30.70 -25.37 -27.11
CA PHE A 709 31.02 -26.67 -27.68
C PHE A 709 32.09 -26.60 -28.77
N THR A 710 32.11 -25.53 -29.58
CA THR A 710 33.18 -25.32 -30.56
C THR A 710 34.52 -25.17 -29.84
N LEU A 711 34.59 -24.37 -28.78
CA LEU A 711 35.80 -24.23 -27.97
C LEU A 711 36.15 -25.54 -27.25
N LEU A 712 35.16 -26.27 -26.73
CA LEU A 712 35.39 -27.52 -26.01
C LEU A 712 35.95 -28.64 -26.91
N PHE A 713 35.44 -28.79 -28.14
CA PHE A 713 35.83 -29.90 -29.03
C PHE A 713 36.88 -29.55 -30.07
N ALA A 714 36.93 -28.29 -30.53
CA ALA A 714 37.84 -27.85 -31.57
C ALA A 714 38.85 -26.79 -31.09
N GLY A 715 38.71 -26.26 -29.87
CA GLY A 715 39.57 -25.20 -29.34
C GLY A 715 41.06 -25.58 -29.30
N GLU A 716 41.38 -26.84 -29.00
CA GLU A 716 42.76 -27.36 -29.04
C GLU A 716 43.43 -27.15 -30.40
N LYS A 717 42.69 -27.31 -31.51
CA LYS A 717 43.19 -27.13 -32.88
C LYS A 717 43.21 -25.68 -33.33
N PHE A 718 42.28 -24.87 -32.81
CA PHE A 718 42.17 -23.45 -33.18
C PHE A 718 43.26 -22.60 -32.53
N PHE A 719 43.63 -22.92 -31.29
CA PHE A 719 44.62 -22.16 -30.52
C PHE A 719 45.99 -22.84 -30.43
N ASP A 720 46.16 -24.01 -31.07
CA ASP A 720 47.39 -24.81 -31.04
C ASP A 720 47.87 -25.10 -29.61
N ILE A 721 46.94 -25.56 -28.75
CA ILE A 721 47.17 -25.84 -27.33
C ILE A 721 46.86 -27.29 -26.99
N ASP A 722 47.48 -27.79 -25.92
CA ASP A 722 47.26 -29.15 -25.43
C ASP A 722 45.81 -29.36 -24.97
N SER A 723 45.24 -30.50 -25.34
CA SER A 723 43.87 -30.87 -24.98
C SER A 723 43.72 -31.05 -23.48
N GLY A 724 42.78 -30.33 -22.86
CA GLY A 724 42.40 -30.55 -21.47
C GLY A 724 41.50 -31.77 -21.25
N ARG A 725 41.07 -32.45 -22.32
CA ARG A 725 40.09 -33.55 -22.27
C ARG A 725 40.71 -34.84 -21.73
N ASN A 726 39.90 -35.62 -21.02
CA ASN A 726 40.29 -36.91 -20.43
C ASN A 726 41.50 -36.85 -19.49
N ALA A 727 41.75 -35.70 -18.88
CA ALA A 727 42.87 -35.51 -17.97
C ALA A 727 42.74 -36.39 -16.71
N PRO A 728 43.85 -36.93 -16.17
CA PRO A 728 43.84 -37.76 -14.96
C PRO A 728 43.37 -36.97 -13.72
N LEU A 729 42.98 -37.70 -12.67
CA LEU A 729 42.35 -37.16 -11.45
C LEU A 729 43.14 -36.05 -10.74
N HIS A 730 44.47 -35.98 -10.94
CA HIS A 730 45.38 -34.99 -10.36
C HIS A 730 46.14 -34.15 -11.40
N ALA A 731 45.59 -34.03 -12.61
CA ALA A 731 46.20 -33.21 -13.66
C ALA A 731 46.31 -31.72 -13.26
N PRO A 732 47.34 -31.00 -13.74
CA PRO A 732 47.42 -29.56 -13.57
C PRO A 732 46.26 -28.85 -14.29
N PRO A 733 45.94 -27.59 -13.90
CA PRO A 733 44.98 -26.76 -14.62
C PRO A 733 45.33 -26.69 -16.11
N SER A 734 44.33 -26.87 -16.98
CA SER A 734 44.51 -26.82 -18.43
C SER A 734 44.16 -25.44 -18.97
N GLU A 735 45.00 -24.95 -19.89
CA GLU A 735 44.77 -23.72 -20.63
C GLU A 735 43.52 -23.78 -21.50
N HIS A 736 43.27 -24.95 -22.11
CA HIS A 736 42.08 -25.19 -22.93
C HIS A 736 40.78 -24.99 -22.15
N TYR A 737 40.64 -25.56 -20.95
CA TYR A 737 39.46 -25.36 -20.11
C TYR A 737 39.38 -23.94 -19.52
N THR A 738 40.52 -23.28 -19.33
CA THR A 738 40.53 -21.89 -18.87
C THR A 738 39.96 -20.94 -19.94
N ILE A 739 40.25 -21.17 -21.23
CA ILE A 739 39.64 -20.41 -22.34
C ILE A 739 38.12 -20.65 -22.40
N VAL A 740 37.68 -21.89 -22.22
CA VAL A 740 36.25 -22.24 -22.17
C VAL A 740 35.56 -21.51 -21.02
N PHE A 741 36.13 -21.57 -19.81
CA PHE A 741 35.63 -20.88 -18.63
C PHE A 741 35.60 -19.36 -18.82
N ASN A 742 36.69 -18.76 -19.28
CA ASN A 742 36.80 -17.31 -19.46
C ASN A 742 35.82 -16.78 -20.51
N THR A 743 35.73 -17.47 -21.65
CA THR A 743 34.78 -17.09 -22.71
C THR A 743 33.34 -17.25 -22.22
N PHE A 744 33.03 -18.29 -21.44
CA PHE A 744 31.72 -18.49 -20.85
C PHE A 744 31.33 -17.34 -19.90
N VAL A 745 32.22 -16.94 -18.98
CA VAL A 745 31.94 -15.83 -18.05
C VAL A 745 31.78 -14.49 -18.79
N LEU A 746 32.68 -14.16 -19.72
CA LEU A 746 32.58 -12.92 -20.50
C LEU A 746 31.31 -12.86 -21.33
N MET A 747 30.90 -13.98 -21.89
CA MET A 747 29.64 -14.11 -22.61
C MET A 747 28.43 -13.86 -21.71
N GLN A 748 28.48 -14.26 -20.43
CA GLN A 748 27.42 -13.90 -19.48
C GLN A 748 27.43 -12.41 -19.16
N LEU A 749 28.58 -11.78 -18.93
CA LEU A 749 28.65 -10.33 -18.69
C LEU A 749 28.05 -9.51 -19.83
N PHE A 750 28.34 -9.88 -21.07
CA PHE A 750 27.73 -9.22 -22.23
C PHE A 750 26.24 -9.57 -22.40
N ASN A 751 25.84 -10.80 -22.06
CA ASN A 751 24.42 -11.18 -22.06
C ASN A 751 23.61 -10.43 -20.98
N GLU A 752 24.23 -10.09 -19.85
CA GLU A 752 23.61 -9.29 -18.78
C GLU A 752 23.14 -7.92 -19.31
N ILE A 753 23.92 -7.30 -20.19
CA ILE A 753 23.57 -6.04 -20.88
C ILE A 753 22.34 -6.25 -21.79
N ASN A 754 22.30 -7.34 -22.57
CA ASN A 754 21.14 -7.66 -23.41
C ASN A 754 19.87 -7.93 -22.58
N ALA A 755 20.03 -8.59 -21.43
CA ALA A 755 18.92 -8.96 -20.56
C ALA A 755 18.21 -7.75 -19.91
N ARG A 756 18.82 -6.55 -19.92
CA ARG A 756 18.17 -5.30 -19.49
C ARG A 756 16.90 -4.98 -20.27
N LYS A 757 16.75 -5.49 -21.50
CA LYS A 757 15.62 -5.20 -22.40
C LYS A 757 14.82 -6.47 -22.71
N ILE A 758 13.53 -6.49 -22.34
CA ILE A 758 12.67 -7.68 -22.47
C ILE A 758 11.55 -7.55 -23.53
N HIS A 759 11.20 -6.32 -23.93
CA HIS A 759 10.10 -6.04 -24.85
C HIS A 759 10.51 -5.91 -26.32
N GLY A 760 11.69 -6.40 -26.70
CA GLY A 760 12.19 -6.33 -28.08
C GLY A 760 12.75 -4.96 -28.48
N GLU A 761 13.16 -4.16 -27.50
CA GLU A 761 13.90 -2.92 -27.73
C GLU A 761 15.28 -3.23 -28.30
N ARG A 762 15.69 -2.49 -29.36
CA ARG A 762 17.00 -2.70 -30.00
C ARG A 762 18.13 -2.02 -29.24
N ASN A 763 17.90 -0.86 -28.64
CA ASN A 763 18.97 -0.12 -27.98
C ASN A 763 19.22 -0.63 -26.56
N VAL A 764 20.19 -1.53 -26.40
CA VAL A 764 20.57 -2.13 -25.10
C VAL A 764 21.41 -1.19 -24.23
N PHE A 765 22.07 -0.19 -24.83
CA PHE A 765 22.92 0.78 -24.13
C PHE A 765 22.14 2.00 -23.61
N GLU A 766 20.89 2.17 -24.03
CA GLU A 766 20.06 3.29 -23.59
C GLU A 766 19.90 3.28 -22.06
N GLY A 767 20.24 4.41 -21.44
CA GLY A 767 20.11 4.60 -19.99
C GLY A 767 21.01 3.72 -19.13
N ILE A 768 22.08 3.12 -19.67
CA ILE A 768 22.99 2.25 -18.90
C ILE A 768 23.70 3.01 -17.77
N PHE A 769 24.12 4.26 -18.04
CA PHE A 769 24.83 5.10 -17.09
C PHE A 769 23.93 5.70 -15.99
N ASN A 770 22.59 5.57 -16.11
CA ASN A 770 21.67 6.02 -15.07
C ASN A 770 21.70 5.11 -13.85
N ASN A 771 22.13 3.85 -14.02
CA ASN A 771 22.26 2.88 -12.95
C ASN A 771 23.73 2.66 -12.59
N ALA A 772 24.25 3.46 -11.65
CA ALA A 772 25.62 3.33 -11.16
C ALA A 772 25.93 1.95 -10.55
N ILE A 773 24.92 1.29 -9.95
CA ILE A 773 25.07 -0.05 -9.36
C ILE A 773 25.36 -1.05 -10.48
N PHE A 774 24.57 -1.03 -11.56
CA PHE A 774 24.77 -1.90 -12.72
C PHE A 774 26.18 -1.75 -13.32
N CYS A 775 26.61 -0.51 -13.60
CA CYS A 775 27.94 -0.27 -14.15
C CYS A 775 29.07 -0.75 -13.22
N THR A 776 28.91 -0.56 -11.91
CA THR A 776 29.91 -1.00 -10.91
C THR A 776 29.99 -2.52 -10.85
N ILE A 777 28.86 -3.23 -10.89
CA ILE A 777 28.83 -4.69 -10.86
C ILE A 777 29.43 -5.29 -12.13
N VAL A 778 29.07 -4.80 -13.32
CA VAL A 778 29.59 -5.33 -14.59
C VAL A 778 31.09 -5.10 -14.70
N LEU A 779 31.57 -3.87 -14.43
CA LEU A 779 33.01 -3.57 -14.47
C LEU A 779 33.78 -4.27 -13.36
N GLY A 780 33.22 -4.32 -12.15
CA GLY A 780 33.82 -5.02 -11.01
C GLY A 780 33.98 -6.51 -11.28
N THR A 781 32.95 -7.16 -11.84
CA THR A 781 33.01 -8.58 -12.19
C THR A 781 34.01 -8.85 -13.30
N PHE A 782 34.11 -7.97 -14.29
CA PHE A 782 35.15 -8.06 -15.32
C PHE A 782 36.57 -7.98 -14.74
N VAL A 783 36.82 -7.05 -13.83
CA VAL A 783 38.13 -6.92 -13.14
C VAL A 783 38.42 -8.13 -12.27
N VAL A 784 37.45 -8.62 -11.50
CA VAL A 784 37.63 -9.82 -10.67
C VAL A 784 37.89 -11.04 -11.55
N GLN A 785 37.24 -11.16 -12.70
CA GLN A 785 37.51 -12.24 -13.66
C GLN A 785 38.96 -12.20 -14.17
N ILE A 786 39.50 -11.01 -14.48
CA ILE A 786 40.92 -10.86 -14.85
C ILE A 786 41.83 -11.36 -13.73
N LEU A 787 41.53 -10.99 -12.47
CA LEU A 787 42.31 -11.43 -11.31
C LEU A 787 42.24 -12.95 -11.10
N ILE A 788 41.05 -13.56 -11.25
CA ILE A 788 40.85 -15.00 -11.10
C ILE A 788 41.61 -15.77 -12.19
N VAL A 789 41.57 -15.31 -13.44
CA VAL A 789 42.24 -16.02 -14.54
C VAL A 789 43.76 -15.88 -14.44
N GLN A 790 44.28 -14.69 -14.14
CA GLN A 790 45.74 -14.47 -14.12
C GLN A 790 46.41 -14.94 -12.83
N PHE A 791 45.71 -14.89 -11.68
CA PHE A 791 46.30 -15.20 -10.37
C PHE A 791 45.61 -16.35 -9.62
N GLY A 792 44.47 -16.84 -10.11
CA GLY A 792 43.66 -17.86 -9.42
C GLY A 792 44.14 -19.31 -9.56
N GLY A 793 45.14 -19.57 -10.41
CA GLY A 793 45.92 -20.81 -10.48
C GLY A 793 45.21 -22.12 -10.12
N LYS A 794 45.80 -22.88 -9.18
CA LYS A 794 45.26 -24.16 -8.68
C LYS A 794 43.86 -24.07 -8.02
N PRO A 795 43.54 -23.13 -7.10
CA PRO A 795 42.25 -23.13 -6.42
C PRO A 795 41.06 -22.92 -7.35
N PHE A 796 41.20 -22.11 -8.40
CA PHE A 796 40.17 -21.92 -9.42
C PHE A 796 40.32 -22.87 -10.62
N SER A 797 41.33 -23.74 -10.63
CA SER A 797 41.67 -24.62 -11.76
C SER A 797 41.83 -23.84 -13.07
N CYS A 798 42.47 -22.68 -13.00
CA CYS A 798 42.78 -21.81 -14.13
C CYS A 798 44.30 -21.80 -14.38
N SER A 799 44.70 -21.61 -15.64
CA SER A 799 46.08 -21.26 -16.00
C SER A 799 46.14 -19.82 -16.51
N GLU A 800 47.34 -19.24 -16.52
CA GLU A 800 47.56 -17.91 -17.09
C GLU A 800 47.23 -17.92 -18.59
N LEU A 801 46.47 -16.93 -19.04
CA LEU A 801 46.10 -16.75 -20.45
C LEU A 801 46.97 -15.67 -21.10
N SER A 802 47.28 -15.87 -22.38
CA SER A 802 47.92 -14.85 -23.21
C SER A 802 46.93 -13.74 -23.62
N VAL A 803 47.48 -12.58 -23.98
CA VAL A 803 46.68 -11.42 -24.43
C VAL A 803 45.84 -11.76 -25.68
N GLU A 804 46.37 -12.60 -26.59
CA GLU A 804 45.64 -13.01 -27.79
C GLU A 804 44.40 -13.84 -27.45
N GLN A 805 44.53 -14.82 -26.53
CA GLN A 805 43.39 -15.63 -26.07
C GLN A 805 42.35 -14.76 -25.36
N TRP A 806 42.77 -13.79 -24.56
CA TRP A 806 41.87 -12.81 -23.95
C TRP A 806 41.08 -12.01 -25.00
N LEU A 807 41.74 -11.53 -26.06
CA LEU A 807 41.07 -10.81 -27.14
C LEU A 807 40.04 -11.68 -27.86
N TRP A 808 40.35 -12.95 -28.11
CA TRP A 808 39.39 -13.91 -28.68
C TRP A 808 38.20 -14.17 -27.76
N SER A 809 38.42 -14.36 -26.45
CA SER A 809 37.33 -14.53 -25.48
C SER A 809 36.44 -13.28 -25.40
N ILE A 810 37.01 -12.08 -25.42
CA ILE A 810 36.26 -10.81 -25.45
C ILE A 810 35.49 -10.67 -26.78
N PHE A 811 36.10 -11.01 -27.91
CA PHE A 811 35.47 -10.98 -29.22
C PHE A 811 34.23 -11.88 -29.29
N LEU A 812 34.36 -13.13 -28.84
CA LEU A 812 33.24 -14.08 -28.76
C LEU A 812 32.17 -13.61 -27.76
N GLY A 813 32.59 -13.01 -26.64
CA GLY A 813 31.68 -12.36 -25.70
C GLY A 813 30.85 -11.25 -26.35
N MET A 814 31.51 -10.30 -27.03
CA MET A 814 30.84 -9.22 -27.78
C MET A 814 29.95 -9.75 -28.91
N GLY A 815 30.29 -10.91 -29.49
CA GLY A 815 29.43 -11.60 -30.44
C GLY A 815 28.03 -11.89 -29.90
N THR A 816 27.88 -12.06 -28.60
CA THR A 816 26.57 -12.23 -27.94
C THR A 816 25.70 -10.97 -27.99
N LEU A 817 26.31 -9.77 -27.92
CA LEU A 817 25.60 -8.51 -28.09
C LEU A 817 25.03 -8.39 -29.51
N LEU A 818 25.86 -8.70 -30.52
CA LEU A 818 25.45 -8.67 -31.93
C LEU A 818 24.37 -9.73 -32.21
N TRP A 819 24.54 -10.93 -31.65
CA TRP A 819 23.55 -11.99 -31.80
C TRP A 819 22.20 -11.64 -31.15
N GLY A 820 22.22 -10.96 -30.00
CA GLY A 820 21.02 -10.42 -29.36
C GLY A 820 20.24 -9.47 -30.28
N GLN A 821 20.92 -8.61 -31.03
CA GLN A 821 20.29 -7.77 -32.04
C GLN A 821 19.63 -8.59 -33.14
N LEU A 822 20.28 -9.68 -33.61
CA LEU A 822 19.69 -10.58 -34.59
C LEU A 822 18.42 -11.25 -34.06
N ILE A 823 18.43 -11.75 -32.82
CA ILE A 823 17.24 -12.33 -32.17
C ILE A 823 16.09 -11.32 -32.09
N SER A 824 16.41 -10.04 -31.83
CA SER A 824 15.40 -8.97 -31.77
C SER A 824 14.65 -8.79 -33.11
N THR A 825 15.30 -9.04 -34.24
CA THR A 825 14.69 -8.91 -35.58
C THR A 825 13.69 -10.02 -35.91
N ILE A 826 13.80 -11.18 -35.25
CA ILE A 826 12.94 -12.32 -35.52
C ILE A 826 11.59 -12.13 -34.79
N PRO A 827 10.47 -11.98 -35.53
CA PRO A 827 9.17 -11.78 -34.93
C PRO A 827 8.67 -13.07 -34.28
N THR A 828 8.03 -12.94 -33.12
CA THR A 828 7.47 -14.07 -32.36
C THR A 828 6.38 -14.83 -33.12
N SER A 829 5.73 -14.20 -34.11
CA SER A 829 4.71 -14.83 -34.95
C SER A 829 5.24 -15.97 -35.84
N ARG A 830 6.54 -15.99 -36.15
CA ARG A 830 7.16 -17.03 -36.99
C ARG A 830 7.58 -18.28 -36.21
N LEU A 831 7.66 -18.20 -34.87
CA LEU A 831 8.09 -19.31 -34.02
C LEU A 831 6.85 -20.05 -33.48
N LYS A 832 6.23 -20.89 -34.33
CA LYS A 832 5.02 -21.67 -33.95
C LYS A 832 5.26 -22.60 -32.76
N PHE A 833 6.46 -23.17 -32.58
CA PHE A 833 6.77 -24.03 -31.43
C PHE A 833 6.72 -23.28 -30.08
N LEU A 834 7.01 -21.97 -30.07
CA LEU A 834 6.88 -21.13 -28.87
C LEU A 834 5.42 -20.82 -28.52
N LYS A 835 4.48 -21.10 -29.44
CA LYS A 835 3.05 -20.93 -29.21
C LYS A 835 2.53 -21.96 -28.19
N GLU A 836 3.10 -23.16 -28.19
CA GLU A 836 2.82 -24.24 -27.23
C GLU A 836 3.57 -24.01 -25.92
N ALA A 837 4.87 -23.68 -25.95
CA ALA A 837 5.68 -23.45 -24.75
C ALA A 837 5.30 -22.19 -23.94
N GLY A 838 4.63 -21.21 -24.57
CA GLY A 838 4.15 -19.99 -23.93
C GLY A 838 2.66 -20.01 -23.57
N HIS A 839 1.95 -21.10 -23.87
CA HIS A 839 0.74 -21.44 -23.16
C HIS A 839 1.20 -22.27 -21.96
N GLY A 840 0.91 -21.81 -20.74
CA GLY A 840 0.77 -22.78 -19.65
C GLY A 840 -0.15 -23.90 -20.14
N THR A 841 0.12 -25.12 -19.69
CA THR A 841 -0.75 -26.30 -19.85
C THR A 841 -2.22 -25.89 -19.96
N GLN A 842 -2.92 -26.49 -20.93
CA GLN A 842 -4.28 -26.18 -21.38
C GLN A 842 -5.21 -25.65 -20.28
N LYS A 843 -6.16 -24.78 -20.68
CA LYS A 843 -7.35 -24.41 -19.92
C LYS A 843 -8.06 -25.67 -19.39
N GLU A 844 -7.65 -26.16 -18.24
CA GLU A 844 -8.56 -26.71 -17.26
C GLU A 844 -8.88 -25.52 -16.35
N GLU A 845 -10.17 -25.21 -16.23
CA GLU A 845 -10.65 -24.41 -15.11
C GLU A 845 -10.34 -25.24 -13.86
N ILE A 846 -9.14 -25.05 -13.32
CA ILE A 846 -8.70 -25.60 -12.03
C ILE A 846 -9.71 -25.08 -11.00
N PRO A 847 -10.55 -25.94 -10.40
CA PRO A 847 -11.47 -25.54 -9.34
C PRO A 847 -10.65 -24.88 -8.22
N GLU A 848 -11.23 -23.91 -7.50
CA GLU A 848 -10.55 -23.24 -6.37
C GLU A 848 -10.01 -24.23 -5.31
N GLU A 849 -10.51 -25.48 -5.29
CA GLU A 849 -10.02 -26.60 -4.46
C GLU A 849 -8.61 -27.10 -4.87
N GLU A 850 -8.25 -27.21 -6.15
CA GLU A 850 -6.91 -27.67 -6.56
C GLU A 850 -5.82 -26.61 -6.31
N LEU A 851 -6.18 -25.32 -6.35
CA LEU A 851 -5.29 -24.22 -5.95
C LEU A 851 -5.08 -24.18 -4.43
N ALA A 852 -6.06 -24.61 -3.65
CA ALA A 852 -5.92 -24.79 -2.21
C ALA A 852 -5.03 -26.01 -1.90
N GLU A 853 -5.17 -27.11 -2.64
CA GLU A 853 -4.30 -28.30 -2.52
C GLU A 853 -2.84 -28.02 -2.92
N ASP A 854 -2.58 -27.33 -4.04
CA ASP A 854 -1.23 -26.90 -4.45
C ASP A 854 -0.59 -25.98 -3.39
N VAL A 855 -1.38 -25.09 -2.77
CA VAL A 855 -0.92 -24.18 -1.71
C VAL A 855 -0.67 -24.93 -0.40
N GLU A 856 -1.47 -25.95 -0.08
CA GLU A 856 -1.25 -26.84 1.06
C GLU A 856 -0.03 -27.75 0.87
N GLU A 857 0.23 -28.27 -0.33
CA GLU A 857 1.47 -29.00 -0.66
C GLU A 857 2.71 -28.11 -0.54
N ILE A 858 2.63 -26.85 -1.00
CA ILE A 858 3.71 -25.87 -0.85
C ILE A 858 3.94 -25.54 0.63
N ASP A 859 2.87 -25.37 1.43
CA ASP A 859 2.97 -25.10 2.88
C ASP A 859 3.46 -26.34 3.65
N HIS A 860 3.16 -27.55 3.17
CA HIS A 860 3.73 -28.81 3.67
C HIS A 860 5.23 -28.90 3.36
N ALA A 861 5.66 -28.60 2.13
CA ALA A 861 7.07 -28.57 1.74
C ALA A 861 7.85 -27.49 2.51
N GLU A 862 7.27 -26.31 2.75
CA GLU A 862 7.87 -25.22 3.54
C GLU A 862 7.96 -25.60 5.04
N ARG A 863 6.96 -26.31 5.57
CA ARG A 863 7.02 -26.93 6.91
C ARG A 863 8.07 -28.03 7.00
N GLU A 864 8.25 -28.83 5.96
CA GLU A 864 9.31 -29.84 5.91
C GLU A 864 10.70 -29.21 5.82
N LEU A 865 10.88 -28.12 5.07
CA LEU A 865 12.11 -27.35 5.03
C LEU A 865 12.45 -26.71 6.39
N ARG A 866 11.45 -26.17 7.10
CA ARG A 866 11.62 -25.70 8.48
C ARG A 866 11.91 -26.84 9.45
N ARG A 867 11.28 -28.02 9.28
CA ARG A 867 11.63 -29.23 10.05
C ARG A 867 13.06 -29.68 9.77
N GLY A 868 13.53 -29.60 8.52
CA GLY A 868 14.90 -29.86 8.11
C GLY A 868 15.90 -28.91 8.76
N GLN A 869 15.61 -27.61 8.79
CA GLN A 869 16.42 -26.61 9.52
C GLN A 869 16.43 -26.87 11.03
N ILE A 870 15.28 -27.20 11.63
CA ILE A 870 15.19 -27.55 13.06
C ILE A 870 15.97 -28.83 13.37
N LEU A 871 15.96 -29.83 12.47
CA LEU A 871 16.76 -31.05 12.58
C LEU A 871 18.25 -30.75 12.45
N TRP A 872 18.65 -29.81 11.59
CA TRP A 872 20.03 -29.34 11.46
C TRP A 872 20.50 -28.60 12.71
N PHE A 873 19.69 -27.70 13.27
CA PHE A 873 19.96 -27.03 14.55
C PHE A 873 20.03 -28.02 15.71
N ARG A 874 19.19 -29.07 15.72
CA ARG A 874 19.28 -30.17 16.70
C ARG A 874 20.52 -31.04 16.49
N GLY A 875 20.94 -31.26 15.25
CA GLY A 875 22.19 -31.95 14.90
C GLY A 875 23.43 -31.18 15.35
N LEU A 876 23.49 -29.88 15.09
CA LEU A 876 24.55 -28.98 15.56
C LEU A 876 24.61 -28.91 17.08
N ASN A 877 23.47 -28.73 17.76
CA ASN A 877 23.42 -28.73 19.22
C ASN A 877 23.87 -30.08 19.81
N ARG A 878 23.62 -31.19 19.12
CA ARG A 878 24.03 -32.54 19.52
C ARG A 878 25.54 -32.76 19.33
N ILE A 879 26.12 -32.22 18.26
CA ILE A 879 27.58 -32.23 18.03
C ILE A 879 28.27 -31.35 19.07
N GLN A 880 27.70 -30.19 19.39
CA GLN A 880 28.24 -29.30 20.41
C GLN A 880 28.23 -29.93 21.81
N THR A 881 27.14 -30.60 22.19
CA THR A 881 27.09 -31.39 23.43
C THR A 881 28.05 -32.58 23.41
N GLN A 882 28.26 -33.23 22.26
CA GLN A 882 29.26 -34.30 22.16
C GLN A 882 30.69 -33.78 22.30
N MET A 883 31.01 -32.61 21.71
CA MET A 883 32.30 -31.95 21.90
C MET A 883 32.51 -31.52 23.36
N ASP A 884 31.47 -31.02 24.03
CA ASP A 884 31.54 -30.65 25.44
C ASP A 884 31.75 -31.87 26.36
N VAL A 885 31.12 -33.01 26.04
CA VAL A 885 31.34 -34.29 26.75
C VAL A 885 32.75 -34.83 26.52
N VAL A 886 33.27 -34.75 25.30
CA VAL A 886 34.64 -35.15 24.97
C VAL A 886 35.65 -34.25 25.71
N ASN A 887 35.41 -32.94 25.75
CA ASN A 887 36.23 -31.98 26.48
C ASN A 887 36.16 -32.20 28.00
N ALA A 888 35.00 -32.59 28.54
CA ALA A 888 34.84 -32.96 29.95
C ALA A 888 35.58 -34.26 30.31
N PHE A 889 35.63 -35.24 29.40
CA PHE A 889 36.41 -36.46 29.58
C PHE A 889 37.93 -36.22 29.47
N GLN A 890 38.36 -35.34 28.56
CA GLN A 890 39.78 -34.96 28.41
C GLN A 890 40.30 -34.11 29.57
N SER A 891 39.43 -33.35 30.26
CA SER A 891 39.80 -32.50 31.41
C SER A 891 39.74 -33.19 32.78
N GLY A 892 39.36 -34.48 32.84
CA GLY A 892 39.47 -35.31 34.05
C GLY A 892 38.56 -34.91 35.23
N SER A 893 37.51 -34.11 35.00
CA SER A 893 36.58 -33.69 36.06
C SER A 893 35.38 -34.63 36.21
N SER A 894 35.01 -34.95 37.46
CA SER A 894 33.99 -35.96 37.79
C SER A 894 32.56 -35.59 37.37
N ILE A 895 31.82 -36.62 36.98
CA ILE A 895 30.48 -36.62 36.32
C ILE A 895 29.34 -36.02 37.19
N GLN A 896 29.60 -35.56 38.41
CA GLN A 896 28.55 -35.08 39.32
C GLN A 896 28.05 -33.65 39.01
N GLY A 897 28.79 -32.85 38.23
CA GLY A 897 28.45 -31.44 37.96
C GLY A 897 27.50 -31.18 36.80
N ALA A 898 27.27 -32.16 35.91
CA ALA A 898 26.58 -31.94 34.64
C ALA A 898 25.04 -32.00 34.72
N LEU A 899 24.46 -32.50 35.81
CA LEU A 899 23.02 -32.74 35.94
C LEU A 899 22.23 -31.61 36.66
N ARG A 900 22.85 -30.48 36.98
CA ARG A 900 22.21 -29.40 37.78
C ARG A 900 22.15 -28.03 37.10
N ARG A 901 21.82 -27.98 35.80
CA ARG A 901 21.39 -26.73 35.15
C ARG A 901 20.02 -26.91 34.49
N GLN A 902 19.00 -26.29 35.09
CA GLN A 902 17.69 -26.08 34.45
C GLN A 902 17.83 -25.14 33.24
N PRO A 903 17.00 -25.31 32.18
CA PRO A 903 17.04 -24.43 31.02
C PRO A 903 16.39 -23.07 31.37
N SER A 904 17.21 -22.02 31.47
CA SER A 904 16.71 -20.65 31.55
C SER A 904 16.30 -20.15 30.16
N ILE A 905 15.12 -19.53 30.07
CA ILE A 905 14.47 -18.87 28.92
C ILE A 905 15.30 -17.72 28.29
N ALA A 906 16.53 -17.48 28.76
CA ALA A 906 17.36 -16.35 28.37
C ALA A 906 18.17 -16.52 27.07
N SER A 907 18.28 -17.72 26.48
CA SER A 907 19.08 -17.90 25.24
C SER A 907 18.34 -17.58 23.95
N GLN A 908 17.00 -17.51 23.95
CA GLN A 908 16.22 -17.11 22.77
C GLN A 908 16.26 -15.59 22.49
N HIS A 909 16.70 -14.78 23.45
CA HIS A 909 16.76 -13.32 23.31
C HIS A 909 18.06 -12.79 22.66
N HIS A 910 19.11 -13.62 22.54
CA HIS A 910 20.38 -13.17 21.96
C HIS A 910 20.41 -13.25 20.43
N ASP A 911 19.71 -14.20 19.81
CA ASP A 911 19.65 -14.32 18.34
C ASP A 911 18.68 -13.30 17.70
N ILE A 912 17.69 -12.81 18.45
CA ILE A 912 16.78 -11.74 18.02
C ILE A 912 17.50 -10.37 17.98
N ARG A 913 18.62 -10.21 18.69
CA ARG A 913 19.42 -8.97 18.66
C ARG A 913 20.21 -8.78 17.37
N VAL A 914 20.64 -9.86 16.71
CA VAL A 914 21.39 -9.77 15.44
C VAL A 914 20.46 -9.39 14.28
N VAL A 915 19.22 -9.88 14.30
CA VAL A 915 18.17 -9.49 13.33
C VAL A 915 17.67 -8.06 13.58
N ASN A 916 17.57 -7.63 14.84
CA ASN A 916 17.23 -6.24 15.17
C ASN A 916 18.39 -5.26 14.95
N ALA A 917 19.65 -5.69 15.04
CA ALA A 917 20.82 -4.87 14.70
C ALA A 917 20.93 -4.60 13.19
N PHE A 918 20.54 -5.58 12.35
CA PHE A 918 20.41 -5.36 10.90
C PHE A 918 19.24 -4.41 10.56
N ARG A 919 18.17 -4.42 11.37
CA ARG A 919 17.02 -3.53 11.24
C ARG A 919 17.30 -2.10 11.73
N SER A 920 18.15 -1.93 12.74
CA SER A 920 18.53 -0.61 13.27
C SER A 920 19.65 0.06 12.46
N SER A 921 20.61 -0.69 11.92
CA SER A 921 21.69 -0.15 11.08
C SER A 921 21.20 0.47 9.77
N LEU A 922 20.01 0.10 9.29
CA LEU A 922 19.36 0.73 8.12
C LEU A 922 18.76 2.12 8.42
N TYR A 923 18.66 2.51 9.69
CA TYR A 923 18.11 3.79 10.14
C TYR A 923 19.15 4.72 10.81
N GLU A 924 20.38 4.28 11.04
CA GLU A 924 21.49 5.11 11.51
C GLU A 924 22.31 5.64 10.34
N GLY A 925 21.77 6.65 9.68
CA GLY A 925 22.44 7.41 8.62
C GLY A 925 21.91 8.83 8.54
N LEU A 926 21.76 9.48 9.69
CA LEU A 926 21.40 10.89 9.80
C LEU A 926 22.27 11.54 10.87
N GLU A 927 23.25 12.33 10.42
CA GLU A 927 23.85 13.40 11.21
C GLU A 927 22.72 14.32 11.70
N LYS A 928 22.63 14.51 13.01
CA LYS A 928 21.78 15.51 13.65
C LYS A 928 22.49 16.87 13.52
N PRO A 929 21.84 17.94 13.02
CA PRO A 929 22.25 19.29 13.37
C PRO A 929 21.89 19.55 14.82
N GLU A 930 22.82 20.15 15.54
CA GLU A 930 22.72 20.46 16.97
C GLU A 930 21.54 21.37 17.31
N SER A 931 21.00 21.09 18.50
CA SER A 931 19.93 21.76 19.22
C SER A 931 20.09 23.28 19.36
N ARG A 932 18.96 24.01 19.36
CA ARG A 932 18.67 25.00 20.40
C ARG A 932 17.17 25.30 20.55
N SER A 933 16.76 25.31 21.83
CA SER A 933 15.45 25.61 22.44
C SER A 933 14.24 24.70 22.14
N SER A 934 14.20 23.52 22.78
CA SER A 934 12.95 22.81 23.04
C SER A 934 12.26 23.37 24.30
N ILE A 935 11.11 24.00 24.12
CA ILE A 935 10.09 24.10 25.17
C ILE A 935 9.39 22.73 25.21
N HIS A 936 10.00 21.79 25.92
CA HIS A 936 9.32 20.61 26.46
C HIS A 936 9.19 20.83 27.96
N ASN A 937 8.19 21.61 28.33
CA ASN A 937 7.67 21.68 29.69
C ASN A 937 6.27 22.30 29.60
N PHE A 938 5.27 21.49 29.25
CA PHE A 938 3.87 21.67 29.67
C PHE A 938 3.08 20.43 29.23
N MET A 939 2.25 19.92 30.15
CA MET A 939 1.34 18.77 30.04
C MET A 939 1.89 17.40 30.45
N THR A 940 2.44 17.34 31.66
CA THR A 940 1.96 16.33 32.62
C THR A 940 0.48 16.57 32.90
N HIS A 941 -0.33 15.50 32.87
CA HIS A 941 -1.72 15.51 33.28
C HIS A 941 -1.90 16.21 34.64
N PRO A 942 -2.94 17.03 34.86
CA PRO A 942 -3.34 17.39 36.21
C PRO A 942 -3.94 16.13 36.85
N GLU A 943 -3.16 15.48 37.71
CA GLU A 943 -3.67 14.54 38.69
C GLU A 943 -4.63 15.29 39.62
N PHE A 944 -5.92 15.06 39.43
CA PHE A 944 -6.89 15.27 40.50
C PHE A 944 -6.53 14.28 41.62
N ARG A 945 -5.98 14.79 42.72
CA ARG A 945 -5.97 14.10 44.01
C ARG A 945 -7.42 13.96 44.47
N ILE A 946 -8.01 12.82 44.16
CA ILE A 946 -9.13 12.28 44.92
C ILE A 946 -8.47 11.51 46.07
N GLU A 947 -8.49 12.10 47.26
CA GLU A 947 -8.26 11.35 48.49
C GLU A 947 -9.43 10.38 48.65
N ASP A 948 -9.25 9.12 48.21
CA ASP A 948 -10.15 8.05 48.59
C ASP A 948 -9.92 7.73 50.07
N SER A 949 -10.66 8.44 50.92
CA SER A 949 -11.08 7.92 52.21
C SER A 949 -11.93 6.67 51.93
N GLU A 950 -11.40 5.48 52.22
CA GLU A 950 -12.20 4.26 52.19
C GLU A 950 -13.41 4.44 53.13
N PRO A 951 -14.65 4.24 52.63
CA PRO A 951 -15.83 4.25 53.48
C PRO A 951 -15.85 2.99 54.33
N HIS A 952 -15.48 3.14 55.60
CA HIS A 952 -15.88 2.21 56.65
C HIS A 952 -17.40 2.26 56.80
N ILE A 953 -18.08 1.23 56.29
CA ILE A 953 -19.42 0.85 56.74
C ILE A 953 -19.23 -0.25 57.78
N PRO A 954 -19.52 -0.02 59.07
CA PRO A 954 -19.90 -1.08 59.98
C PRO A 954 -21.40 -1.40 59.77
N LEU A 955 -21.73 -2.68 59.61
CA LEU A 955 -23.11 -3.17 59.73
C LEU A 955 -23.51 -3.16 61.22
N ILE A 956 -24.61 -2.43 61.52
CA ILE A 956 -25.82 -2.80 62.30
C ILE A 956 -25.57 -3.71 63.53
N ASP A 957 -25.76 -3.19 64.76
CA ASP A 957 -26.95 -3.39 65.66
C ASP A 957 -27.30 -4.89 65.83
N ASP A 958 -27.52 -5.49 66.99
CA ASP A 958 -27.80 -5.07 68.35
C ASP A 958 -27.67 -6.35 69.20
N THR A 959 -27.12 -6.28 70.41
CA THR A 959 -27.76 -6.83 71.63
C THR A 959 -26.92 -6.50 72.88
N ASP A 960 -27.48 -5.59 73.66
CA ASP A 960 -27.79 -5.71 75.10
C ASP A 960 -26.74 -6.21 76.11
N ALA A 961 -26.47 -5.27 77.03
CA ALA A 961 -26.31 -5.40 78.48
C ALA A 961 -25.15 -6.26 79.02
N GLU A 962 -24.24 -5.54 79.70
CA GLU A 962 -23.27 -5.91 80.76
C GLU A 962 -22.61 -7.30 80.71
N ASP A 963 -21.32 -7.33 81.08
CA ASP A 963 -20.56 -8.52 81.47
C ASP A 963 -19.67 -9.27 80.46
N ASP A 964 -18.62 -9.75 81.11
CA ASP A 964 -17.72 -10.87 80.88
C ASP A 964 -16.59 -10.85 79.86
N ALA A 965 -15.42 -11.00 80.48
CA ALA A 965 -14.13 -11.29 79.93
C ALA A 965 -14.07 -12.68 79.24
N ASP A 966 -12.96 -12.82 78.52
CA ASP A 966 -12.11 -14.01 78.51
C ASP A 966 -12.21 -15.06 77.38
N ILE A 967 -11.06 -15.16 76.69
CA ILE A 967 -10.35 -16.41 76.31
C ILE A 967 -10.55 -17.01 74.89
N LYS A 968 -9.47 -16.88 74.09
CA LYS A 968 -8.73 -17.87 73.26
C LYS A 968 -9.40 -19.23 72.91
N PHE A 969 -9.26 -19.71 71.65
CA PHE A 969 -8.35 -20.81 71.20
C PHE A 969 -8.68 -21.33 69.77
N THR A 970 -7.62 -21.41 68.95
CA THR A 970 -7.24 -22.34 67.84
C THR A 970 -8.20 -23.29 67.08
N ARG A 971 -7.84 -23.42 65.78
CA ARG A 971 -7.59 -24.61 64.93
C ARG A 971 -8.74 -25.47 64.36
N THR A 972 -8.50 -25.81 63.08
CA THR A 972 -8.68 -27.10 62.36
C THR A 972 -9.98 -27.41 61.60
N THR A 973 -9.79 -27.52 60.27
CA THR A 973 -10.21 -28.58 59.32
C THR A 973 -11.68 -28.84 58.92
N THR A 974 -11.80 -29.02 57.59
CA THR A 974 -12.63 -29.96 56.81
C THR A 974 -14.11 -29.68 56.48
N SER A 975 -14.29 -29.43 55.18
CA SER A 975 -15.11 -30.19 54.19
C SER A 975 -16.63 -29.99 54.08
N LYS A 976 -17.04 -29.83 52.79
CA LYS A 976 -18.33 -30.17 52.13
C LYS A 976 -19.58 -29.44 52.63
N SER A 977 -20.64 -29.20 51.88
CA SER A 977 -21.01 -29.14 50.46
C SER A 977 -22.48 -28.70 50.45
N ALA A 978 -22.95 -28.12 49.34
CA ALA A 978 -24.36 -28.00 48.93
C ALA A 978 -25.26 -26.89 49.55
N ASP A 979 -25.63 -25.96 48.66
CA ASP A 979 -26.96 -25.35 48.43
C ASP A 979 -28.19 -26.16 48.90
N PRO A 980 -29.46 -25.64 48.95
CA PRO A 980 -29.96 -24.35 48.40
C PRO A 980 -31.04 -23.62 49.25
N ALA A 981 -31.54 -22.52 48.69
CA ALA A 981 -32.96 -22.12 48.60
C ALA A 981 -33.60 -21.11 49.60
N LYS A 982 -34.24 -20.12 48.94
CA LYS A 982 -35.61 -19.58 49.13
C LYS A 982 -35.89 -18.51 50.20
N LYS A 983 -36.64 -17.50 49.68
CA LYS A 983 -37.81 -16.80 50.28
C LYS A 983 -37.47 -15.82 51.42
N HIS A 984 -38.19 -14.73 51.67
CA HIS A 984 -39.33 -14.02 51.08
C HIS A 984 -39.50 -12.73 51.92
N LEU A 985 -40.14 -11.72 51.32
CA LEU A 985 -41.18 -10.86 51.94
C LEU A 985 -40.81 -9.87 53.06
N VAL A 986 -41.20 -8.62 52.78
CA VAL A 986 -42.28 -7.85 53.47
C VAL A 986 -41.85 -6.52 54.10
N ASP A 987 -42.53 -5.48 53.56
CA ASP A 987 -43.13 -4.27 54.14
C ASP A 987 -42.26 -3.40 55.08
N GLY A 988 -42.31 -2.08 55.04
CA GLY A 988 -43.28 -1.16 54.46
C GLY A 988 -43.51 -0.03 55.46
N ALA A 989 -43.18 1.20 55.06
CA ALA A 989 -43.76 2.47 55.50
C ALA A 989 -43.39 3.53 54.47
#